data_AF-A0A077Z6T5-F1
#
_entry.id   AF-A0A077Z6T5-F1
#
_cell.length_a   1.000
_cell.length_b   1.000
_cell.length_c   1.000
_cell.angle_alpha   90.00
_cell.angle_beta   90.00
_cell.angle_gamma   90.00
#
_symmetry.space_group_name_H-M   'P 1'
#
loop_
_entity.id
_entity.type
_entity.pdbx_description
1 polymer ?
#
loop_
_entity_poly.entity_id
_entity_poly.type
_entity_poly.pdbx_seq_one_letter_code
_entity_poly.pdbx_strand_id
1 'polypeptide(L)'
;MFLRSIVALWLFAWLSMANGNCPTGCICANTVVLCSCSGEVQFDILSPIRGIEYIGKIFVHSCSRLTIPADAFAGLAVGQEISIMEIQNLTIDPFAFRGMLKYPDQFTIRDSAVHLLATDAFAGFQQAKHLWFRNVTIHRVQRNAFRHVSNVDYLYFREVNFETIQSGAFANVQSIGNIFIRSKVNVQRMGSALFRGSKFDKLVIEDATVTSMSAYSLIGAASFGTIQLFNLRILSTSFNVPPDEVTLLAATIKGGKIEFYNVIMDRLHLGIFANVDETRLEHCQIDRLTSGLLTLHRVAVVSFVGSTVRFISSGAFANANQVGTVKFENSNVERIESGSFRHLSAVDYVMLLSTTVGAIETRAFENCTVNNFIIDGCTLHDMSTGSFMGVRSVLCRIVENNINKLSTRLLPDSAFALFSFERNNISGQGASRWLSRMHAQHVNISGNWFVRWEEHLLSEASFRSMELSANQFQCNCDNGAAWLVDMITTRRLYLELAEPIVVINEDNVCWEPQKKRRLSIEAYWESDCSKEKVALKTRSLVHGLTCTVSSLWTECRCRRSATKIVLDFTGASQALNTSVLRISNCTEILLSWSLVGQIQTIIFNSVKLLLAAQVFAKVNGLQSVWIEDSAVRLEGRHVLTTISPLVQVVFKNVDIHQVPVHSLSQSNAAEVTIENSKLGRLEPSMAEGSTIENLIIADSRIGFTSWSAFQGIRGAKLRLTNNIIGHMEGFSFLPAVATEKILCFNGNRIECNSTRDLRAALHVYNSCDNDSNKCYAKGTIEGTMNDLMDENGQKENIGSSLRQRSYYVISVTAFIVLISCRTF
;
A
#
# COMPACT_ATOMS: atom_id res chain seq x y z
N MET A 1 40.37 6.29 31.87
CA MET A 1 39.60 7.12 32.82
C MET A 1 38.85 6.29 33.86
N PHE A 2 38.10 5.24 33.47
CA PHE A 2 37.36 4.36 34.41
C PHE A 2 38.19 3.78 35.58
N LEU A 3 39.42 3.35 35.31
CA LEU A 3 40.29 2.78 36.36
C LEU A 3 40.67 3.81 37.46
N ARG A 4 40.78 5.11 37.11
CA ARG A 4 41.12 6.16 38.09
C ARG A 4 39.93 6.51 39.00
N SER A 5 38.71 6.40 38.49
CA SER A 5 37.49 6.62 39.29
C SER A 5 37.24 5.48 40.28
N ILE A 6 37.58 4.23 39.91
CA ILE A 6 37.44 3.05 40.78
C ILE A 6 38.43 3.10 41.95
N VAL A 7 39.68 3.51 41.71
CA VAL A 7 40.70 3.64 42.77
C VAL A 7 40.35 4.75 43.77
N ALA A 8 39.74 5.84 43.30
CA ALA A 8 39.26 6.91 44.20
C ALA A 8 38.09 6.43 45.09
N LEU A 9 37.20 5.58 44.57
CA LEU A 9 36.13 4.94 45.34
C LEU A 9 36.68 3.94 46.38
N TRP A 10 37.76 3.23 46.05
CA TRP A 10 38.44 2.31 46.97
C TRP A 10 38.98 3.02 48.21
N LEU A 11 39.55 4.23 48.07
CA LEU A 11 40.10 5.00 49.19
C LEU A 11 39.00 5.58 50.10
N PHE A 12 37.84 5.93 49.56
CA PHE A 12 36.70 6.39 50.37
C PHE A 12 35.94 5.23 51.06
N ALA A 13 35.95 4.03 50.48
CA ALA A 13 35.24 2.86 51.03
C ALA A 13 35.87 2.30 52.32
N TRP A 14 37.16 2.53 52.56
CA TRP A 14 37.82 2.07 53.79
C TRP A 14 37.27 2.74 55.07
N LEU A 15 36.58 3.87 54.95
CA LEU A 15 36.08 4.64 56.11
C LEU A 15 34.58 4.48 56.40
N SER A 16 33.81 3.70 55.62
CA SER A 16 32.36 3.51 55.86
C SER A 16 31.96 2.07 56.20
N MET A 17 32.90 1.22 56.60
CA MET A 17 32.64 -0.18 57.00
C MET A 17 31.99 -0.26 58.40
N ALA A 18 30.70 0.04 58.57
CA ALA A 18 30.00 -0.31 59.83
C ALA A 18 28.45 -0.32 59.83
N ASN A 19 27.72 -0.21 58.72
CA ASN A 19 26.25 -0.42 58.77
C ASN A 19 25.89 -1.82 58.25
N GLY A 20 25.52 -2.71 59.18
CA GLY A 20 25.30 -4.16 59.02
C GLY A 20 24.13 -4.60 58.11
N ASN A 21 23.76 -3.79 57.12
CA ASN A 21 22.65 -4.02 56.19
C ASN A 21 23.11 -4.21 54.74
N CYS A 22 24.43 -4.19 54.48
CA CYS A 22 24.97 -4.42 53.14
C CYS A 22 25.16 -5.92 52.87
N PRO A 23 24.77 -6.45 51.70
CA PRO A 23 24.97 -7.86 51.37
C PRO A 23 26.45 -8.27 51.36
N THR A 24 26.71 -9.55 51.59
CA THR A 24 28.05 -10.14 51.52
C THR A 24 28.68 -9.90 50.15
N GLY A 25 29.93 -9.41 50.12
CA GLY A 25 30.64 -9.08 48.87
C GLY A 25 30.21 -7.75 48.23
N CYS A 26 29.42 -6.92 48.92
CA CYS A 26 28.97 -5.62 48.42
C CYS A 26 29.51 -4.45 49.26
N ILE A 27 29.65 -3.30 48.60
CA ILE A 27 29.94 -1.99 49.19
C ILE A 27 28.69 -1.13 49.02
N CYS A 28 28.13 -0.66 50.12
CA CYS A 28 26.96 0.21 50.14
C CYS A 28 27.40 1.63 50.53
N ALA A 29 27.30 2.59 49.60
CA ALA A 29 27.69 3.98 49.82
C ALA A 29 26.58 4.93 49.36
N ASN A 30 26.03 5.73 50.27
CA ASN A 30 24.95 6.70 50.03
C ASN A 30 23.72 6.10 49.31
N THR A 31 23.73 6.14 47.98
CA THR A 31 22.65 5.68 47.09
C THR A 31 23.13 4.68 46.04
N VAL A 32 24.33 4.10 46.22
CA VAL A 32 24.92 3.12 45.30
C VAL A 32 25.29 1.85 46.07
N VAL A 33 24.87 0.71 45.54
CA VAL A 33 25.32 -0.61 45.98
C VAL A 33 26.18 -1.21 44.88
N LEU A 34 27.42 -1.59 45.20
CA LEU A 34 28.36 -2.22 44.28
C LEU A 34 28.77 -3.58 44.82
N CYS A 35 28.43 -4.65 44.12
CA CYS A 35 28.75 -6.03 44.47
C CYS A 35 29.73 -6.61 43.46
N SER A 36 30.82 -7.23 43.94
CA SER A 36 31.81 -7.90 43.10
C SER A 36 32.20 -9.26 43.67
N CYS A 37 32.29 -10.27 42.81
CA CYS A 37 32.80 -11.60 43.18
C CYS A 37 34.29 -11.79 42.87
N SER A 38 35.01 -10.74 42.42
CA SER A 38 36.42 -10.82 42.00
C SER A 38 37.43 -10.66 43.16
N GLY A 39 37.03 -10.89 44.42
CA GLY A 39 37.83 -10.65 45.62
C GLY A 39 37.91 -11.85 46.57
N GLU A 40 38.38 -11.62 47.81
CA GLU A 40 38.48 -12.66 48.84
C GLU A 40 37.11 -13.26 49.24
N VAL A 41 36.04 -12.49 49.05
CA VAL A 41 34.67 -12.90 49.39
C VAL A 41 33.91 -13.18 48.09
N GLN A 42 33.72 -14.47 47.79
CA GLN A 42 32.86 -14.92 46.69
C GLN A 42 31.46 -15.25 47.22
N PHE A 43 30.43 -14.94 46.43
CA PHE A 43 29.06 -15.34 46.71
C PHE A 43 28.37 -15.77 45.40
N ASP A 44 27.51 -16.78 45.50
CA ASP A 44 26.75 -17.31 44.35
C ASP A 44 25.27 -16.87 44.35
N ILE A 45 24.81 -16.26 45.44
CA ILE A 45 23.42 -15.82 45.64
C ILE A 45 23.43 -14.37 46.11
N LEU A 46 22.71 -13.49 45.41
CA LEU A 46 22.54 -12.11 45.86
C LEU A 46 21.65 -12.11 47.10
N SER A 47 22.26 -11.89 48.27
CA SER A 47 21.51 -11.80 49.52
C SER A 47 20.55 -10.60 49.47
N PRO A 48 19.30 -10.73 49.95
CA PRO A 48 18.32 -9.64 49.91
C PRO A 48 18.85 -8.38 50.60
N ILE A 49 18.79 -7.24 49.92
CA ILE A 49 19.19 -5.96 50.51
C ILE A 49 18.07 -5.52 51.45
N ARG A 50 18.33 -5.50 52.76
CA ARG A 50 17.34 -5.13 53.79
C ARG A 50 17.75 -3.85 54.49
N GLY A 51 16.77 -3.08 54.98
CA GLY A 51 17.03 -1.90 55.81
C GLY A 51 17.60 -0.67 55.09
N ILE A 52 17.57 -0.64 53.75
CA ILE A 52 17.84 0.54 52.93
C ILE A 52 16.58 0.85 52.14
N GLU A 53 15.86 1.94 52.45
CA GLU A 53 14.57 2.22 51.80
C GLU A 53 14.74 2.70 50.35
N TYR A 54 15.78 3.50 50.06
CA TYR A 54 16.02 4.05 48.73
C TYR A 54 17.44 3.81 48.25
N ILE A 55 17.56 3.30 47.02
CA ILE A 55 18.84 3.12 46.32
C ILE A 55 18.74 3.77 44.94
N GLY A 56 19.72 4.59 44.59
CA GLY A 56 19.84 5.14 43.25
C GLY A 56 20.25 4.08 42.24
N LYS A 57 21.39 3.42 42.48
CA LYS A 57 21.97 2.42 41.55
C LYS A 57 22.47 1.16 42.25
N ILE A 58 22.24 0.01 41.64
CA ILE A 58 22.77 -1.29 42.08
C ILE A 58 23.62 -1.85 40.93
N PHE A 59 24.88 -2.16 41.21
CA PHE A 59 25.80 -2.80 40.27
C PHE A 59 26.24 -4.14 40.83
N VAL A 60 26.10 -5.22 40.04
CA VAL A 60 26.61 -6.55 40.40
C VAL A 60 27.48 -7.05 39.26
N HIS A 61 28.75 -7.38 39.54
CA HIS A 61 29.68 -7.74 38.48
C HIS A 61 30.71 -8.83 38.82
N SER A 62 31.27 -9.40 37.74
CA SER A 62 32.45 -10.29 37.78
C SER A 62 32.26 -11.53 38.64
N CYS A 63 31.11 -12.21 38.50
CA CYS A 63 30.80 -13.46 39.20
C CYS A 63 30.78 -14.65 38.23
N SER A 64 31.40 -15.76 38.63
CA SER A 64 31.34 -17.02 37.87
C SER A 64 29.93 -17.61 37.88
N ARG A 65 29.22 -17.50 39.00
CA ARG A 65 27.82 -17.88 39.14
C ARG A 65 27.10 -16.82 39.96
N LEU A 66 25.86 -16.51 39.59
CA LEU A 66 24.99 -15.62 40.36
C LEU A 66 23.55 -16.07 40.23
N THR A 67 22.88 -16.21 41.36
CA THR A 67 21.44 -16.43 41.46
C THR A 67 20.80 -15.21 42.09
N ILE A 68 19.79 -14.65 41.43
CA ILE A 68 18.91 -13.63 42.03
C ILE A 68 17.68 -14.38 42.55
N PRO A 69 17.57 -14.58 43.88
CA PRO A 69 16.48 -15.35 44.45
C PRO A 69 15.17 -14.57 44.44
N ALA A 70 14.08 -15.25 44.76
CA ALA A 70 12.79 -14.62 45.03
C ALA A 70 12.92 -13.51 46.08
N ASP A 71 12.18 -12.41 45.90
CA ASP A 71 12.12 -11.28 46.84
C ASP A 71 13.48 -10.60 47.14
N ALA A 72 14.49 -10.74 46.25
CA ALA A 72 15.83 -10.17 46.44
C ALA A 72 15.84 -8.65 46.66
N PHE A 73 14.85 -7.95 46.09
CA PHE A 73 14.70 -6.49 46.18
C PHE A 73 13.46 -6.05 46.97
N ALA A 74 12.82 -6.96 47.71
CA ALA A 74 11.60 -6.64 48.46
C ALA A 74 11.85 -5.53 49.49
N GLY A 75 10.95 -4.54 49.54
CA GLY A 75 11.05 -3.38 50.42
C GLY A 75 11.97 -2.26 49.93
N LEU A 76 12.61 -2.40 48.75
CA LEU A 76 13.50 -1.38 48.20
C LEU A 76 12.77 -0.46 47.21
N ALA A 77 13.07 0.83 47.27
CA ALA A 77 12.78 1.78 46.21
C ALA A 77 14.06 2.03 45.38
N VAL A 78 14.13 1.47 44.17
CA VAL A 78 15.26 1.71 43.26
C VAL A 78 14.93 2.83 42.29
N GLY A 79 15.71 3.91 42.33
CA GLY A 79 15.41 5.14 41.63
C GLY A 79 15.88 5.20 40.17
N GLN A 80 17.07 4.68 39.86
CA GLN A 80 17.70 4.89 38.56
C GLN A 80 18.03 3.57 37.86
N GLU A 81 18.92 2.75 38.42
CA GLU A 81 19.51 1.65 37.66
C GLU A 81 19.79 0.40 38.50
N ILE A 82 19.49 -0.78 37.94
CA ILE A 82 20.09 -2.05 38.36
C ILE A 82 20.87 -2.60 37.17
N SER A 83 22.16 -2.86 37.34
CA SER A 83 23.05 -3.31 36.27
C SER A 83 23.84 -4.54 36.71
N ILE A 84 23.67 -5.62 35.96
CA ILE A 84 24.33 -6.91 36.17
C ILE A 84 25.27 -7.14 34.99
N MET A 85 26.56 -7.33 35.24
CA MET A 85 27.56 -7.39 34.18
C MET A 85 28.62 -8.47 34.41
N GLU A 86 29.15 -9.05 33.34
CA GLU A 86 30.26 -10.03 33.42
C GLU A 86 29.94 -11.26 34.30
N ILE A 87 28.72 -11.79 34.20
CA ILE A 87 28.28 -12.98 34.93
C ILE A 87 28.31 -14.20 34.01
N GLN A 88 29.13 -15.22 34.33
CA GLN A 88 29.27 -16.39 33.46
C GLN A 88 28.08 -17.37 33.54
N ASN A 89 27.39 -17.42 34.68
CA ASN A 89 26.19 -18.24 34.86
C ASN A 89 25.18 -17.51 35.75
N LEU A 90 24.28 -16.75 35.11
CA LEU A 90 23.20 -16.01 35.77
C LEU A 90 21.90 -16.82 35.75
N THR A 91 21.28 -16.95 36.91
CA THR A 91 19.92 -17.47 37.08
C THR A 91 19.06 -16.41 37.79
N ILE A 92 17.86 -16.17 37.27
CA ILE A 92 16.87 -15.29 37.90
C ILE A 92 15.67 -16.18 38.27
N ASP A 93 15.45 -16.34 39.57
CA ASP A 93 14.38 -17.17 40.10
C ASP A 93 13.01 -16.50 39.96
N PRO A 94 11.92 -17.27 40.03
CA PRO A 94 10.57 -16.72 40.04
C PRO A 94 10.38 -15.65 41.12
N PHE A 95 9.68 -14.56 40.79
CA PHE A 95 9.34 -13.48 41.72
C PHE A 95 10.54 -12.72 42.31
N ALA A 96 11.68 -12.68 41.62
CA ALA A 96 12.89 -11.97 42.06
C ALA A 96 12.65 -10.47 42.41
N PHE A 97 11.72 -9.81 41.73
CA PHE A 97 11.41 -8.38 41.87
C PHE A 97 10.09 -8.09 42.61
N ARG A 98 9.51 -9.10 43.26
CA ARG A 98 8.25 -8.94 43.99
C ARG A 98 8.49 -8.06 45.24
N GLY A 99 7.52 -7.19 45.54
CA GLY A 99 7.52 -6.38 46.76
C GLY A 99 8.47 -5.17 46.74
N MET A 100 9.02 -4.79 45.57
CA MET A 100 9.74 -3.51 45.43
C MET A 100 8.78 -2.34 45.66
N LEU A 101 9.25 -1.30 46.37
CA LEU A 101 8.49 -0.06 46.61
C LEU A 101 8.55 0.89 45.42
N LYS A 102 9.65 0.84 44.66
CA LYS A 102 9.85 1.55 43.39
C LYS A 102 10.78 0.75 42.49
N TYR A 103 10.41 0.61 41.23
CA TYR A 103 11.20 -0.08 40.22
C TYR A 103 12.20 0.87 39.54
N PRO A 104 13.37 0.37 39.10
CA PRO A 104 14.39 1.20 38.47
C PRO A 104 13.90 1.76 37.14
N ASP A 105 14.33 2.98 36.80
CA ASP A 105 14.20 3.53 35.46
C ASP A 105 14.86 2.60 34.42
N GLN A 106 15.99 1.97 34.76
CA GLN A 106 16.74 1.08 33.88
C GLN A 106 17.19 -0.21 34.60
N PHE A 107 16.84 -1.38 34.05
CA PHE A 107 17.41 -2.66 34.44
C PHE A 107 18.24 -3.21 33.28
N THR A 108 19.52 -3.51 33.50
CA THR A 108 20.44 -3.96 32.46
C THR A 108 21.14 -5.26 32.85
N ILE A 109 21.16 -6.23 31.94
CA ILE A 109 22.08 -7.37 31.98
C ILE A 109 23.03 -7.25 30.80
N ARG A 110 24.34 -7.30 31.06
CA ARG A 110 25.37 -7.08 30.03
C ARG A 110 26.51 -8.08 30.09
N ASP A 111 27.07 -8.46 28.96
CA ASP A 111 28.32 -9.23 28.86
C ASP A 111 28.27 -10.51 29.74
N SER A 112 27.13 -11.21 29.73
CA SER A 112 26.80 -12.30 30.68
C SER A 112 26.18 -13.51 29.97
N ALA A 113 26.18 -14.67 30.61
CA ALA A 113 25.41 -15.83 30.16
C ALA A 113 24.28 -16.14 31.16
N VAL A 114 23.04 -16.03 30.69
CA VAL A 114 21.83 -16.37 31.44
C VAL A 114 21.48 -17.82 31.15
N HIS A 115 21.67 -18.69 32.14
CA HIS A 115 21.31 -20.09 32.01
C HIS A 115 19.80 -20.28 31.92
N LEU A 116 19.04 -19.55 32.75
CA LEU A 116 17.60 -19.67 32.79
C LEU A 116 16.92 -18.35 33.15
N LEU A 117 16.01 -17.91 32.28
CA LEU A 117 14.92 -17.02 32.68
C LEU A 117 13.73 -17.91 33.03
N ALA A 118 13.53 -18.13 34.33
CA ALA A 118 12.49 -19.01 34.84
C ALA A 118 11.08 -18.44 34.59
N THR A 119 10.07 -19.30 34.62
CA THR A 119 8.67 -18.87 34.72
C THR A 119 8.51 -17.85 35.85
N ASP A 120 7.81 -16.75 35.60
CA ASP A 120 7.56 -15.68 36.57
C ASP A 120 8.83 -14.95 37.09
N ALA A 121 9.99 -15.06 36.41
CA ALA A 121 11.22 -14.37 36.80
C ALA A 121 11.06 -12.84 36.93
N PHE A 122 10.33 -12.21 36.01
CA PHE A 122 9.98 -10.78 36.04
C PHE A 122 8.53 -10.53 36.49
N ALA A 123 7.90 -11.48 37.18
CA ALA A 123 6.50 -11.36 37.54
C ALA A 123 6.23 -10.14 38.43
N GLY A 124 5.32 -9.29 37.96
CA GLY A 124 4.96 -8.05 38.65
C GLY A 124 6.04 -6.97 38.58
N PHE A 125 7.01 -7.05 37.64
CA PHE A 125 7.92 -5.94 37.37
C PHE A 125 7.18 -4.83 36.63
N GLN A 126 7.16 -3.62 37.17
CA GLN A 126 6.33 -2.52 36.67
C GLN A 126 7.07 -1.19 36.56
N GLN A 127 6.57 -0.25 35.76
CA GLN A 127 6.99 1.16 35.75
C GLN A 127 8.49 1.42 35.43
N ALA A 128 9.16 0.49 34.76
CA ALA A 128 10.54 0.71 34.31
C ALA A 128 10.55 1.37 32.92
N LYS A 129 11.45 2.32 32.69
CA LYS A 129 11.62 2.85 31.33
C LYS A 129 12.27 1.79 30.45
N HIS A 130 13.37 1.19 30.92
CA HIS A 130 14.23 0.33 30.12
C HIS A 130 14.50 -1.02 30.80
N LEU A 131 14.22 -2.12 30.10
CA LEU A 131 14.64 -3.48 30.46
C LEU A 131 15.58 -4.01 29.37
N TRP A 132 16.89 -3.99 29.61
CA TRP A 132 17.92 -4.20 28.60
C TRP A 132 18.74 -5.47 28.82
N PHE A 133 18.93 -6.24 27.76
CA PHE A 133 19.86 -7.36 27.67
C PHE A 133 20.84 -7.06 26.54
N ARG A 134 22.14 -6.95 26.83
CA ARG A 134 23.15 -6.56 25.84
C ARG A 134 24.35 -7.51 25.85
N ASN A 135 24.68 -8.09 24.71
CA ASN A 135 25.78 -9.05 24.59
C ASN A 135 25.62 -10.19 25.62
N VAL A 136 24.46 -10.86 25.54
CA VAL A 136 24.06 -11.92 26.49
C VAL A 136 23.80 -13.22 25.75
N THR A 137 24.25 -14.35 26.29
CA THR A 137 23.77 -15.67 25.84
C THR A 137 22.66 -16.13 26.76
N ILE A 138 21.47 -16.39 26.24
CA ILE A 138 20.32 -16.88 27.01
C ILE A 138 20.02 -18.31 26.57
N HIS A 139 20.33 -19.28 27.43
CA HIS A 139 20.08 -20.70 27.10
C HIS A 139 18.58 -20.99 26.99
N ARG A 140 17.79 -20.55 27.97
CA ARG A 140 16.34 -20.78 27.91
C ARG A 140 15.52 -19.64 28.50
N VAL A 141 14.56 -19.17 27.71
CA VAL A 141 13.44 -18.35 28.19
C VAL A 141 12.25 -19.26 28.37
N GLN A 142 11.84 -19.51 29.62
CA GLN A 142 10.70 -20.37 29.91
C GLN A 142 9.36 -19.70 29.60
N ARG A 143 8.31 -20.51 29.45
CA ARG A 143 6.92 -20.03 29.38
C ARG A 143 6.62 -19.08 30.54
N ASN A 144 5.93 -17.98 30.27
CA ASN A 144 5.51 -16.96 31.25
C ASN A 144 6.68 -16.27 32.00
N ALA A 145 7.91 -16.23 31.46
CA ALA A 145 9.04 -15.58 32.15
C ALA A 145 8.81 -14.09 32.44
N PHE A 146 8.07 -13.40 31.57
CA PHE A 146 7.72 -11.97 31.68
C PHE A 146 6.24 -11.72 32.05
N ARG A 147 5.57 -12.71 32.62
CA ARG A 147 4.14 -12.60 32.94
C ARG A 147 3.86 -11.44 33.89
N HIS A 148 2.78 -10.69 33.65
CA HIS A 148 2.38 -9.53 34.45
C HIS A 148 3.38 -8.37 34.49
N VAL A 149 4.39 -8.36 33.62
CA VAL A 149 5.17 -7.14 33.35
C VAL A 149 4.23 -6.08 32.78
N SER A 150 4.28 -4.87 33.33
CA SER A 150 3.37 -3.79 32.93
C SER A 150 4.03 -2.41 33.00
N ASN A 151 3.56 -1.48 32.18
CA ASN A 151 4.06 -0.10 32.13
C ASN A 151 5.58 -0.03 31.92
N VAL A 152 6.10 -0.80 30.95
CA VAL A 152 7.51 -0.72 30.55
C VAL A 152 7.64 -0.07 29.18
N ASP A 153 8.44 0.98 29.05
CA ASP A 153 8.54 1.72 27.78
C ASP A 153 9.34 0.93 26.72
N TYR A 154 10.44 0.29 27.13
CA TYR A 154 11.36 -0.43 26.25
C TYR A 154 11.85 -1.75 26.86
N LEU A 155 11.54 -2.86 26.21
CA LEU A 155 12.20 -4.15 26.39
C LEU A 155 13.18 -4.37 25.24
N TYR A 156 14.48 -4.38 25.54
CA TYR A 156 15.53 -4.36 24.53
C TYR A 156 16.47 -5.55 24.67
N PHE A 157 16.64 -6.33 23.60
CA PHE A 157 17.63 -7.38 23.45
C PHE A 157 18.59 -6.98 22.32
N ARG A 158 19.87 -6.76 22.66
CA ARG A 158 20.93 -6.38 21.73
C ARG A 158 22.04 -7.41 21.72
N GLU A 159 22.47 -7.88 20.55
CA GLU A 159 23.61 -8.81 20.45
C GLU A 159 23.37 -10.05 21.34
N VAL A 160 22.17 -10.62 21.28
CA VAL A 160 21.77 -11.75 22.14
C VAL A 160 21.77 -13.06 21.36
N ASN A 161 22.34 -14.10 21.97
CA ASN A 161 22.28 -15.47 21.48
C ASN A 161 21.28 -16.28 22.31
N PHE A 162 20.10 -16.58 21.76
CA PHE A 162 19.08 -17.41 22.37
C PHE A 162 19.24 -18.86 21.90
N GLU A 163 19.39 -19.81 22.83
CA GLU A 163 19.30 -21.23 22.47
C GLU A 163 17.83 -21.64 22.31
N THR A 164 16.98 -21.45 23.33
CA THR A 164 15.53 -21.73 23.21
C THR A 164 14.66 -20.63 23.81
N ILE A 165 13.75 -20.08 23.01
CA ILE A 165 12.61 -19.27 23.46
C ILE A 165 11.38 -20.17 23.46
N GLN A 166 10.89 -20.59 24.64
CA GLN A 166 9.75 -21.49 24.74
C GLN A 166 8.43 -20.83 24.30
N SER A 167 7.44 -21.65 23.95
CA SER A 167 6.10 -21.19 23.61
C SER A 167 5.48 -20.39 24.76
N GLY A 168 4.95 -19.21 24.46
CA GLY A 168 4.41 -18.29 25.46
C GLY A 168 5.45 -17.68 26.43
N ALA A 169 6.71 -17.55 26.02
CA ALA A 169 7.75 -16.93 26.84
C ALA A 169 7.41 -15.50 27.32
N PHE A 170 6.77 -14.70 26.46
CA PHE A 170 6.34 -13.33 26.71
C PHE A 170 4.81 -13.23 26.88
N ALA A 171 4.16 -14.29 27.34
CA ALA A 171 2.71 -14.34 27.50
C ALA A 171 2.23 -13.48 28.69
N ASN A 172 1.02 -12.95 28.57
CA ASN A 172 0.33 -12.16 29.59
C ASN A 172 1.13 -10.95 30.10
N VAL A 173 1.89 -10.32 29.20
CA VAL A 173 2.50 -9.01 29.40
C VAL A 173 1.41 -7.96 29.23
N GLN A 174 1.15 -7.13 30.25
CA GLN A 174 -0.05 -6.29 30.28
C GLN A 174 0.09 -5.00 29.46
N SER A 175 1.29 -4.43 29.43
CA SER A 175 1.58 -3.22 28.65
C SER A 175 3.09 -3.04 28.54
N ILE A 176 3.61 -3.14 27.31
CA ILE A 176 4.97 -2.69 26.94
C ILE A 176 4.85 -1.76 25.74
N GLY A 177 5.51 -0.60 25.77
CA GLY A 177 5.56 0.27 24.60
C GLY A 177 6.27 -0.41 23.43
N ASN A 178 7.59 -0.60 23.55
CA ASN A 178 8.43 -1.10 22.47
C ASN A 178 9.25 -2.31 22.89
N ILE A 179 9.19 -3.36 22.08
CA ILE A 179 10.03 -4.56 22.20
C ILE A 179 11.02 -4.56 21.04
N PHE A 180 12.30 -4.49 21.33
CA PHE A 180 13.38 -4.46 20.34
C PHE A 180 14.29 -5.67 20.50
N ILE A 181 14.47 -6.44 19.44
CA ILE A 181 15.41 -7.56 19.36
C ILE A 181 16.32 -7.29 18.17
N ARG A 182 17.52 -6.75 18.39
CA ARG A 182 18.32 -6.13 17.31
C ARG A 182 19.80 -6.43 17.38
N SER A 183 20.45 -6.27 16.23
CA SER A 183 21.91 -6.28 16.05
C SER A 183 22.56 -7.62 16.40
N LYS A 184 22.80 -8.48 15.40
CA LYS A 184 23.49 -9.77 15.54
C LYS A 184 22.80 -10.70 16.55
N VAL A 185 21.50 -10.89 16.39
CA VAL A 185 20.75 -11.81 17.23
C VAL A 185 20.76 -13.20 16.60
N ASN A 186 20.99 -14.22 17.41
CA ASN A 186 20.85 -15.61 16.96
C ASN A 186 19.81 -16.31 17.84
N VAL A 187 18.87 -17.04 17.24
CA VAL A 187 17.86 -17.82 17.95
C VAL A 187 17.88 -19.24 17.41
N GLN A 188 18.28 -20.24 18.20
CA GLN A 188 18.27 -21.62 17.70
C GLN A 188 16.84 -22.16 17.59
N ARG A 189 16.00 -21.97 18.61
CA ARG A 189 14.59 -22.41 18.59
C ARG A 189 13.65 -21.33 19.13
N MET A 190 12.61 -21.02 18.35
CA MET A 190 11.56 -20.07 18.71
C MET A 190 10.19 -20.75 18.72
N GLY A 191 9.57 -20.83 19.91
CA GLY A 191 8.29 -21.49 20.15
C GLY A 191 7.07 -20.73 19.60
N SER A 192 5.89 -21.31 19.84
CA SER A 192 4.59 -20.78 19.39
C SER A 192 4.02 -19.73 20.36
N ALA A 193 3.10 -18.89 19.87
CA ALA A 193 2.30 -17.96 20.66
C ALA A 193 3.10 -17.17 21.71
N LEU A 194 4.25 -16.60 21.31
CA LEU A 194 5.23 -15.98 22.21
C LEU A 194 4.59 -14.90 23.09
N PHE A 195 3.67 -14.13 22.51
CA PHE A 195 3.00 -12.99 23.13
C PHE A 195 1.55 -13.27 23.49
N ARG A 196 1.18 -14.53 23.76
CA ARG A 196 -0.20 -14.92 24.06
C ARG A 196 -0.81 -14.07 25.18
N GLY A 197 -1.94 -13.43 24.92
CA GLY A 197 -2.65 -12.60 25.91
C GLY A 197 -1.94 -11.29 26.24
N SER A 198 -0.87 -10.95 25.52
CA SER A 198 -0.07 -9.76 25.79
C SER A 198 -0.54 -8.54 24.99
N LYS A 199 -0.22 -7.35 25.51
CA LYS A 199 -0.46 -6.07 24.84
C LYS A 199 0.85 -5.29 24.70
N PHE A 200 1.16 -4.85 23.49
CA PHE A 200 2.34 -4.01 23.23
C PHE A 200 2.14 -3.10 22.02
N ASP A 201 2.79 -1.94 21.96
CA ASP A 201 2.59 -1.02 20.83
C ASP A 201 3.43 -1.46 19.63
N LYS A 202 4.71 -1.73 19.83
CA LYS A 202 5.65 -2.07 18.75
C LYS A 202 6.58 -3.22 19.10
N LEU A 203 6.71 -4.19 18.21
CA LEU A 203 7.76 -5.21 18.23
C LEU A 203 8.64 -5.04 16.99
N VAL A 204 9.95 -4.97 17.17
CA VAL A 204 10.89 -5.03 16.05
C VAL A 204 11.95 -6.10 16.29
N ILE A 205 12.09 -7.00 15.33
CA ILE A 205 13.17 -7.99 15.27
C ILE A 205 14.03 -7.64 14.05
N GLU A 206 15.32 -7.38 14.26
CA GLU A 206 16.22 -6.85 13.24
C GLU A 206 17.59 -7.52 13.29
N ASP A 207 18.16 -7.81 12.12
CA ASP A 207 19.49 -8.41 11.96
C ASP A 207 19.65 -9.69 12.79
N ALA A 208 18.75 -10.65 12.55
CA ALA A 208 18.73 -11.91 13.29
C ALA A 208 18.68 -13.16 12.40
N THR A 209 19.34 -14.21 12.88
CA THR A 209 19.26 -15.57 12.33
C THR A 209 18.45 -16.45 13.24
N VAL A 210 17.38 -17.07 12.72
CA VAL A 210 16.55 -18.02 13.47
C VAL A 210 16.72 -19.40 12.84
N THR A 211 17.30 -20.34 13.59
CA THR A 211 17.55 -21.69 13.05
C THR A 211 16.25 -22.47 12.88
N SER A 212 15.35 -22.40 13.87
CA SER A 212 14.03 -23.00 13.79
C SER A 212 12.98 -22.09 14.44
N MET A 213 11.94 -21.75 13.68
CA MET A 213 10.84 -20.89 14.11
C MET A 213 9.52 -21.62 14.00
N SER A 214 8.68 -21.56 15.03
CA SER A 214 7.29 -21.99 14.89
C SER A 214 6.55 -21.07 13.92
N ALA A 215 5.78 -21.66 13.00
CA ALA A 215 4.86 -20.96 12.11
C ALA A 215 3.81 -20.10 12.85
N TYR A 216 3.63 -20.35 14.16
CA TYR A 216 2.64 -19.71 15.01
C TYR A 216 3.25 -18.83 16.10
N SER A 217 4.52 -18.45 15.97
CA SER A 217 5.29 -17.69 16.97
C SER A 217 4.68 -16.33 17.32
N LEU A 218 4.18 -15.59 16.34
CA LEU A 218 3.66 -14.21 16.51
C LEU A 218 2.14 -14.13 16.76
N ILE A 219 1.49 -15.27 17.01
CA ILE A 219 0.02 -15.34 17.13
C ILE A 219 -0.41 -15.23 18.60
N GLY A 220 -1.64 -14.77 18.83
CA GLY A 220 -2.33 -14.89 20.12
C GLY A 220 -2.18 -13.69 21.03
N ALA A 221 -1.57 -12.62 20.54
CA ALA A 221 -1.53 -11.35 21.25
C ALA A 221 -2.94 -10.81 21.50
N ALA A 222 -3.16 -10.22 22.67
CA ALA A 222 -4.42 -9.57 22.98
C ALA A 222 -4.56 -8.26 22.20
N SER A 223 -3.48 -7.51 22.02
CA SER A 223 -3.46 -6.33 21.15
C SER A 223 -2.03 -5.99 20.74
N PHE A 224 -1.83 -5.58 19.50
CA PHE A 224 -0.59 -4.90 19.13
C PHE A 224 -0.78 -3.80 18.09
N GLY A 225 0.10 -2.79 18.10
CA GLY A 225 0.15 -1.75 17.07
C GLY A 225 0.89 -2.22 15.82
N THR A 226 2.17 -2.54 15.95
CA THR A 226 3.02 -2.91 14.80
C THR A 226 4.04 -4.00 15.16
N ILE A 227 4.19 -5.00 14.29
CA ILE A 227 5.29 -5.96 14.31
C ILE A 227 6.12 -5.75 13.04
N GLN A 228 7.42 -5.49 13.20
CA GLN A 228 8.36 -5.32 12.10
C GLN A 228 9.49 -6.34 12.18
N LEU A 229 9.75 -7.01 11.07
CA LEU A 229 10.83 -7.97 10.92
C LEU A 229 11.79 -7.49 9.84
N PHE A 230 13.01 -7.09 10.21
CA PHE A 230 14.02 -6.55 9.29
C PHE A 230 15.21 -7.49 9.17
N ASN A 231 15.68 -7.74 7.95
CA ASN A 231 16.93 -8.46 7.69
C ASN A 231 17.02 -9.80 8.46
N LEU A 232 15.96 -10.60 8.38
CA LEU A 232 15.90 -11.88 9.08
C LEU A 232 16.18 -13.05 8.16
N ARG A 233 16.93 -14.03 8.68
CA ARG A 233 17.12 -15.31 8.00
C ARG A 233 16.56 -16.43 8.88
N ILE A 234 15.40 -16.96 8.50
CA ILE A 234 14.74 -18.08 9.15
C ILE A 234 15.08 -19.35 8.36
N LEU A 235 15.89 -20.23 8.94
CA LEU A 235 16.40 -21.42 8.23
C LEU A 235 15.36 -22.53 8.09
N SER A 236 14.46 -22.65 9.07
CA SER A 236 13.39 -23.64 9.04
C SER A 236 12.16 -23.16 9.80
N THR A 237 11.00 -23.17 9.15
CA THR A 237 9.70 -22.92 9.76
C THR A 237 9.01 -24.26 10.08
N SER A 238 8.72 -24.49 11.37
CA SER A 238 8.01 -25.66 11.89
C SER A 238 6.51 -25.41 11.99
N PHE A 239 5.71 -26.32 11.41
CA PHE A 239 4.26 -26.34 11.57
C PHE A 239 3.80 -27.18 12.77
N ASN A 240 4.65 -28.06 13.28
CA ASN A 240 4.26 -28.97 14.36
C ASN A 240 4.06 -28.17 15.65
N VAL A 241 2.80 -28.06 16.07
CA VAL A 241 2.44 -27.60 17.40
C VAL A 241 2.11 -28.83 18.24
N PRO A 242 2.79 -29.04 19.39
CA PRO A 242 2.45 -30.11 20.30
C PRO A 242 0.94 -30.09 20.63
N PRO A 243 0.25 -31.25 20.72
CA PRO A 243 -1.19 -31.29 20.96
C PRO A 243 -1.63 -30.51 22.20
N ASP A 244 -0.81 -30.48 23.25
CA ASP A 244 -1.02 -29.70 24.48
C ASP A 244 -0.88 -28.19 24.26
N GLU A 245 -0.12 -27.77 23.24
CA GLU A 245 0.08 -26.37 22.87
C GLU A 245 -0.94 -25.83 21.85
N VAL A 246 -1.74 -26.69 21.21
CA VAL A 246 -2.79 -26.25 20.28
C VAL A 246 -3.78 -25.31 20.98
N THR A 247 -4.05 -25.55 22.26
CA THR A 247 -4.89 -24.69 23.11
C THR A 247 -4.33 -23.28 23.31
N LEU A 248 -3.04 -23.06 23.04
CA LEU A 248 -2.39 -21.74 23.10
C LEU A 248 -2.65 -20.91 21.85
N LEU A 249 -3.03 -21.54 20.74
CA LEU A 249 -3.27 -20.90 19.46
C LEU A 249 -4.64 -20.22 19.44
N ALA A 250 -4.76 -19.14 20.20
CA ALA A 250 -5.85 -18.19 20.01
C ALA A 250 -5.49 -17.27 18.84
N ALA A 251 -6.48 -16.88 18.02
CA ALA A 251 -6.26 -15.77 17.09
C ALA A 251 -5.93 -14.51 17.88
N THR A 252 -5.08 -13.65 17.31
CA THR A 252 -4.86 -12.30 17.84
C THR A 252 -6.22 -11.61 17.97
N ILE A 253 -6.49 -10.95 19.10
CA ILE A 253 -7.82 -10.31 19.27
C ILE A 253 -7.91 -9.04 18.42
N LYS A 254 -6.84 -8.23 18.40
CA LYS A 254 -6.71 -7.03 17.59
C LYS A 254 -5.26 -6.77 17.20
N GLY A 255 -4.89 -7.00 15.94
CA GLY A 255 -3.56 -6.68 15.41
C GLY A 255 -3.61 -5.52 14.43
N GLY A 256 -2.73 -4.54 14.58
CA GLY A 256 -2.56 -3.45 13.61
C GLY A 256 -1.81 -3.93 12.36
N LYS A 257 -0.50 -3.69 12.31
CA LYS A 257 0.33 -3.98 11.12
C LYS A 257 1.38 -5.05 11.37
N ILE A 258 1.58 -5.96 10.42
CA ILE A 258 2.75 -6.84 10.39
C ILE A 258 3.54 -6.61 9.11
N GLU A 259 4.81 -6.23 9.25
CA GLU A 259 5.66 -5.83 8.15
C GLU A 259 6.96 -6.66 8.14
N PHE A 260 7.28 -7.24 6.98
CA PHE A 260 8.51 -7.98 6.73
C PHE A 260 9.34 -7.19 5.74
N TYR A 261 10.61 -6.96 6.05
CA TYR A 261 11.55 -6.26 5.21
C TYR A 261 12.80 -7.10 5.06
N ASN A 262 13.11 -7.52 3.84
CA ASN A 262 14.31 -8.31 3.53
C ASN A 262 14.41 -9.59 4.38
N VAL A 263 13.31 -10.35 4.47
CA VAL A 263 13.25 -11.61 5.22
C VAL A 263 13.39 -12.79 4.28
N ILE A 264 14.27 -13.73 4.64
CA ILE A 264 14.50 -14.98 3.91
C ILE A 264 13.96 -16.14 4.76
N MET A 265 13.06 -16.95 4.19
CA MET A 265 12.48 -18.11 4.87
C MET A 265 12.11 -19.25 3.91
N ASP A 266 12.14 -20.48 4.41
CA ASP A 266 11.70 -21.67 3.66
C ASP A 266 10.16 -21.70 3.50
N ARG A 267 9.42 -21.30 4.53
CA ARG A 267 7.96 -21.34 4.51
C ARG A 267 7.34 -20.15 5.23
N LEU A 268 6.37 -19.52 4.57
CA LEU A 268 5.44 -18.57 5.17
C LEU A 268 4.05 -19.20 5.23
N HIS A 269 3.50 -19.29 6.44
CA HIS A 269 2.12 -19.71 6.65
C HIS A 269 1.25 -18.47 6.81
N LEU A 270 0.22 -18.32 5.96
CA LEU A 270 -0.64 -17.14 6.00
C LEU A 270 -1.38 -16.99 7.34
N GLY A 271 -1.65 -18.09 8.05
CA GLY A 271 -2.34 -18.08 9.34
C GLY A 271 -1.68 -17.21 10.43
N ILE A 272 -0.41 -16.83 10.27
CA ILE A 272 0.26 -15.85 11.14
C ILE A 272 -0.41 -14.46 11.11
N PHE A 273 -1.19 -14.18 10.05
CA PHE A 273 -1.89 -12.93 9.80
C PHE A 273 -3.34 -12.90 10.30
N ALA A 274 -3.78 -13.89 11.09
CA ALA A 274 -5.15 -13.91 11.59
C ALA A 274 -5.47 -12.66 12.43
N ASN A 275 -6.57 -11.95 12.08
CA ASN A 275 -7.02 -10.70 12.73
C ASN A 275 -5.96 -9.58 12.74
N VAL A 276 -5.27 -9.42 11.62
CA VAL A 276 -4.32 -8.33 11.38
C VAL A 276 -4.88 -7.40 10.32
N ASP A 277 -4.92 -6.10 10.61
CA ASP A 277 -5.49 -5.11 9.69
C ASP A 277 -4.69 -5.07 8.38
N GLU A 278 -3.37 -4.91 8.45
CA GLU A 278 -2.51 -4.80 7.27
C GLU A 278 -1.25 -5.68 7.37
N THR A 279 -0.92 -6.35 6.27
CA THR A 279 0.30 -7.15 6.16
C THR A 279 1.08 -6.80 4.90
N ARG A 280 2.37 -6.54 5.08
CA ARG A 280 3.24 -6.07 4.01
C ARG A 280 4.58 -6.78 4.07
N LEU A 281 4.98 -7.38 2.95
CA LEU A 281 6.23 -8.09 2.79
C LEU A 281 7.02 -7.44 1.68
N GLU A 282 8.13 -6.79 2.02
CA GLU A 282 9.01 -6.09 1.10
C GLU A 282 10.34 -6.80 0.95
N HIS A 283 10.79 -6.97 -0.30
CA HIS A 283 12.11 -7.54 -0.61
C HIS A 283 12.37 -8.91 0.05
N CYS A 284 11.32 -9.71 0.27
CA CYS A 284 11.42 -11.00 0.95
C CYS A 284 11.71 -12.13 -0.04
N GLN A 285 12.38 -13.18 0.43
CA GLN A 285 12.60 -14.43 -0.32
C GLN A 285 11.92 -15.58 0.43
N ILE A 286 10.80 -16.05 -0.12
CA ILE A 286 9.96 -17.09 0.48
C ILE A 286 9.98 -18.28 -0.47
N ASP A 287 10.45 -19.44 -0.01
CA ASP A 287 10.40 -20.65 -0.84
C ASP A 287 8.96 -21.13 -1.01
N ARG A 288 8.18 -21.27 0.06
CA ARG A 288 6.77 -21.70 -0.03
C ARG A 288 5.80 -20.83 0.75
N LEU A 289 4.75 -20.36 0.07
CA LEU A 289 3.56 -19.80 0.69
C LEU A 289 2.53 -20.92 0.91
N THR A 290 2.01 -21.03 2.12
CA THR A 290 1.15 -22.15 2.57
C THR A 290 0.03 -21.66 3.48
N SER A 291 -1.00 -22.49 3.67
CA SER A 291 -2.06 -22.24 4.66
C SER A 291 -1.59 -22.60 6.07
N GLY A 292 -2.18 -21.97 7.08
CA GLY A 292 -1.99 -22.32 8.50
C GLY A 292 -3.21 -23.06 9.07
N LEU A 293 -3.12 -23.52 10.33
CA LEU A 293 -4.27 -24.07 11.07
C LEU A 293 -5.37 -23.04 11.34
N LEU A 294 -5.02 -21.75 11.37
CA LEU A 294 -5.94 -20.67 11.67
C LEU A 294 -6.61 -20.13 10.42
N THR A 295 -7.90 -19.87 10.54
CA THR A 295 -8.70 -19.14 9.57
C THR A 295 -8.36 -17.65 9.58
N LEU A 296 -8.11 -17.09 8.41
CA LEU A 296 -8.00 -15.65 8.25
C LEU A 296 -9.40 -15.04 8.34
N HIS A 297 -9.68 -14.47 9.50
CA HIS A 297 -10.79 -13.57 9.69
C HIS A 297 -10.25 -12.15 9.61
N ARG A 298 -10.89 -11.30 8.80
CA ARG A 298 -10.63 -9.86 8.73
C ARG A 298 -9.17 -9.50 8.47
N VAL A 299 -8.62 -9.91 7.33
CA VAL A 299 -7.34 -9.37 6.85
C VAL A 299 -7.63 -8.37 5.74
N ALA A 300 -7.33 -7.08 5.94
CA ALA A 300 -7.66 -6.09 4.92
C ALA A 300 -6.73 -6.23 3.70
N VAL A 301 -5.42 -6.40 3.94
CA VAL A 301 -4.42 -6.43 2.86
C VAL A 301 -3.29 -7.42 3.17
N VAL A 302 -2.98 -8.28 2.20
CA VAL A 302 -1.76 -9.09 2.10
C VAL A 302 -0.97 -8.63 0.87
N SER A 303 0.09 -7.86 1.09
CA SER A 303 0.87 -7.24 0.02
C SER A 303 2.31 -7.73 -0.01
N PHE A 304 2.76 -8.23 -1.16
CA PHE A 304 4.14 -8.59 -1.45
C PHE A 304 4.72 -7.58 -2.44
N VAL A 305 5.79 -6.89 -2.07
CA VAL A 305 6.42 -5.82 -2.87
C VAL A 305 7.89 -6.17 -3.08
N GLY A 306 8.38 -6.17 -4.31
CA GLY A 306 9.80 -6.47 -4.58
C GLY A 306 10.23 -7.87 -4.13
N SER A 307 9.28 -8.79 -3.90
CA SER A 307 9.52 -10.05 -3.19
C SER A 307 9.53 -11.23 -4.15
N THR A 308 10.24 -12.30 -3.77
CA THR A 308 10.22 -13.57 -4.49
C THR A 308 9.48 -14.62 -3.68
N VAL A 309 8.43 -15.21 -4.26
CA VAL A 309 7.72 -16.38 -3.72
C VAL A 309 7.90 -17.53 -4.69
N ARG A 310 8.68 -18.55 -4.33
CA ARG A 310 8.99 -19.64 -5.27
C ARG A 310 7.72 -20.44 -5.60
N PHE A 311 7.03 -20.92 -4.57
CA PHE A 311 5.78 -21.67 -4.74
C PHE A 311 4.66 -21.06 -3.92
N ILE A 312 3.58 -20.63 -4.57
CA ILE A 312 2.27 -20.56 -3.90
C ILE A 312 1.75 -21.99 -3.91
N SER A 313 1.69 -22.60 -2.71
CA SER A 313 1.41 -24.02 -2.59
C SER A 313 -0.09 -24.33 -2.75
N SER A 314 -0.42 -25.56 -3.14
CA SER A 314 -1.81 -26.01 -3.19
C SER A 314 -2.56 -25.73 -1.87
N GLY A 315 -3.74 -25.14 -1.95
CA GLY A 315 -4.54 -24.77 -0.77
C GLY A 315 -3.91 -23.71 0.13
N ALA A 316 -2.95 -22.90 -0.36
CA ALA A 316 -2.34 -21.82 0.41
C ALA A 316 -3.38 -20.85 1.01
N PHE A 317 -4.48 -20.62 0.29
CA PHE A 317 -5.59 -19.75 0.71
C PHE A 317 -6.85 -20.51 1.16
N ALA A 318 -6.77 -21.81 1.43
CA ALA A 318 -7.95 -22.62 1.78
C ALA A 318 -8.69 -22.15 3.06
N ASN A 319 -7.95 -21.55 4.00
CA ASN A 319 -8.49 -21.01 5.25
C ASN A 319 -8.66 -19.49 5.22
N ALA A 320 -8.64 -18.86 4.04
CA ALA A 320 -8.69 -17.42 3.83
C ALA A 320 -10.12 -16.92 3.55
N ASN A 321 -10.99 -16.93 4.55
CA ASN A 321 -12.43 -16.69 4.34
C ASN A 321 -12.82 -15.21 4.17
N GLN A 322 -12.00 -14.28 4.64
CA GLN A 322 -12.24 -12.83 4.56
C GLN A 322 -10.91 -12.09 4.40
N VAL A 323 -10.40 -12.05 3.17
CA VAL A 323 -9.21 -11.27 2.81
C VAL A 323 -9.64 -10.17 1.85
N GLY A 324 -9.45 -8.90 2.19
CA GLY A 324 -9.82 -7.79 1.30
C GLY A 324 -8.98 -7.80 0.03
N THR A 325 -7.66 -7.66 0.18
CA THR A 325 -6.73 -7.58 -0.96
C THR A 325 -5.59 -8.56 -0.82
N VAL A 326 -5.31 -9.32 -1.88
CA VAL A 326 -4.06 -10.06 -2.08
C VAL A 326 -3.33 -9.41 -3.24
N LYS A 327 -2.16 -8.81 -2.97
CA LYS A 327 -1.42 -8.01 -3.94
C LYS A 327 0.03 -8.49 -4.05
N PHE A 328 0.50 -8.67 -5.27
CA PHE A 328 1.91 -8.86 -5.62
C PHE A 328 2.31 -7.71 -6.53
N GLU A 329 3.33 -6.95 -6.14
CA GLU A 329 3.82 -5.79 -6.88
C GLU A 329 5.33 -5.89 -7.08
N ASN A 330 5.81 -5.67 -8.31
CA ASN A 330 7.23 -5.76 -8.65
C ASN A 330 7.89 -7.04 -8.12
N SER A 331 7.15 -8.15 -8.12
CA SER A 331 7.51 -9.38 -7.44
C SER A 331 7.81 -10.49 -8.44
N ASN A 332 8.32 -11.62 -7.94
CA ASN A 332 8.58 -12.81 -8.74
C ASN A 332 7.92 -14.03 -8.09
N VAL A 333 7.01 -14.68 -8.82
CA VAL A 333 6.35 -15.91 -8.41
C VAL A 333 6.77 -17.03 -9.35
N GLU A 334 7.63 -17.96 -8.92
CA GLU A 334 8.11 -19.01 -9.84
C GLU A 334 6.97 -19.94 -10.25
N ARG A 335 6.08 -20.30 -9.32
CA ARG A 335 4.93 -21.17 -9.62
C ARG A 335 3.74 -20.94 -8.69
N ILE A 336 2.56 -20.84 -9.30
CA ILE A 336 1.27 -20.96 -8.62
C ILE A 336 0.78 -22.39 -8.83
N GLU A 337 0.86 -23.22 -7.78
CA GLU A 337 0.52 -24.63 -7.85
C GLU A 337 -1.00 -24.85 -8.02
N SER A 338 -1.37 -26.04 -8.48
CA SER A 338 -2.76 -26.45 -8.69
C SER A 338 -3.59 -26.31 -7.41
N GLY A 339 -4.73 -25.64 -7.50
CA GLY A 339 -5.63 -25.41 -6.35
C GLY A 339 -5.11 -24.44 -5.28
N SER A 340 -4.09 -23.62 -5.58
CA SER A 340 -3.55 -22.63 -4.63
C SER A 340 -4.61 -21.70 -4.04
N PHE A 341 -5.55 -21.24 -4.86
CA PHE A 341 -6.64 -20.33 -4.51
C PHE A 341 -8.00 -21.03 -4.48
N ARG A 342 -8.04 -22.37 -4.54
CA ARG A 342 -9.27 -23.12 -4.75
C ARG A 342 -10.38 -22.75 -3.75
N HIS A 343 -11.60 -22.56 -4.27
CA HIS A 343 -12.79 -22.21 -3.48
C HIS A 343 -12.67 -20.91 -2.67
N LEU A 344 -11.71 -20.05 -2.99
CA LEU A 344 -11.59 -18.74 -2.36
C LEU A 344 -12.87 -17.94 -2.62
N SER A 345 -13.53 -17.53 -1.55
CA SER A 345 -14.77 -16.76 -1.58
C SER A 345 -14.61 -15.50 -0.74
N ALA A 346 -15.18 -14.38 -1.20
CA ALA A 346 -15.15 -13.09 -0.49
C ALA A 346 -13.76 -12.42 -0.43
N VAL A 347 -13.15 -12.23 -1.60
CA VAL A 347 -11.96 -11.37 -1.76
C VAL A 347 -12.26 -10.20 -2.68
N ASP A 348 -11.92 -8.98 -2.28
CA ASP A 348 -12.20 -7.78 -3.05
C ASP A 348 -11.21 -7.62 -4.21
N TYR A 349 -9.94 -7.89 -3.97
CA TYR A 349 -8.88 -7.70 -4.95
C TYR A 349 -7.86 -8.84 -4.92
N VAL A 350 -7.61 -9.41 -6.10
CA VAL A 350 -6.39 -10.19 -6.38
C VAL A 350 -5.63 -9.44 -7.45
N MET A 351 -4.46 -8.89 -7.09
CA MET A 351 -3.66 -8.03 -7.97
C MET A 351 -2.27 -8.62 -8.19
N LEU A 352 -1.88 -8.78 -9.45
CA LEU A 352 -0.51 -8.99 -9.87
C LEU A 352 -0.09 -7.76 -10.69
N LEU A 353 0.82 -6.95 -10.17
CA LEU A 353 1.29 -5.71 -10.79
C LEU A 353 2.79 -5.82 -11.06
N SER A 354 3.20 -5.64 -12.31
CA SER A 354 4.62 -5.67 -12.70
C SER A 354 5.37 -6.90 -12.17
N THR A 355 4.67 -8.05 -12.13
CA THR A 355 5.15 -9.27 -11.48
C THR A 355 5.51 -10.33 -12.52
N THR A 356 6.59 -11.06 -12.29
CA THR A 356 6.98 -12.20 -13.13
C THR A 356 6.34 -13.46 -12.56
N VAL A 357 5.63 -14.22 -13.39
CA VAL A 357 5.04 -15.51 -13.00
C VAL A 357 5.55 -16.62 -13.91
N GLY A 358 6.31 -17.56 -13.34
CA GLY A 358 6.92 -18.67 -14.08
C GLY A 358 5.90 -19.69 -14.58
N ALA A 359 4.93 -20.08 -13.76
CA ALA A 359 3.83 -20.94 -14.20
C ALA A 359 2.59 -20.74 -13.33
N ILE A 360 1.42 -20.67 -13.97
CA ILE A 360 0.11 -20.83 -13.35
C ILE A 360 -0.40 -22.22 -13.75
N GLU A 361 -0.42 -23.15 -12.79
CA GLU A 361 -0.81 -24.53 -13.04
C GLU A 361 -2.33 -24.69 -13.29
N THR A 362 -2.71 -25.87 -13.77
CA THR A 362 -4.11 -26.25 -13.98
C THR A 362 -4.90 -26.10 -12.69
N ARG A 363 -6.11 -25.51 -12.75
CA ARG A 363 -6.99 -25.33 -11.58
C ARG A 363 -6.38 -24.50 -10.43
N ALA A 364 -5.34 -23.70 -10.68
CA ALA A 364 -4.76 -22.81 -9.67
C ALA A 364 -5.82 -21.93 -8.96
N PHE A 365 -6.79 -21.42 -9.73
CA PHE A 365 -7.90 -20.58 -9.26
C PHE A 365 -9.27 -21.28 -9.39
N GLU A 366 -9.33 -22.61 -9.20
CA GLU A 366 -10.57 -23.36 -9.34
C GLU A 366 -11.71 -22.84 -8.46
N ASN A 367 -12.84 -22.48 -9.08
CA ASN A 367 -14.07 -22.07 -8.40
C ASN A 367 -13.89 -20.90 -7.41
N CYS A 368 -13.01 -19.94 -7.75
CA CYS A 368 -12.80 -18.73 -6.95
C CYS A 368 -13.88 -17.68 -7.25
N THR A 369 -14.26 -16.89 -6.24
CA THR A 369 -15.08 -15.68 -6.39
C THR A 369 -14.31 -14.48 -5.86
N VAL A 370 -13.87 -13.61 -6.76
CA VAL A 370 -13.06 -12.41 -6.46
C VAL A 370 -13.75 -11.20 -7.08
N ASN A 371 -13.94 -10.08 -6.38
CA ASN A 371 -14.62 -8.92 -6.97
C ASN A 371 -13.80 -8.30 -8.12
N ASN A 372 -12.49 -8.11 -7.90
CA ASN A 372 -11.58 -7.51 -8.87
C ASN A 372 -10.33 -8.38 -9.02
N PHE A 373 -10.14 -8.94 -10.21
CA PHE A 373 -8.99 -9.75 -10.57
C PHE A 373 -8.14 -8.95 -11.56
N ILE A 374 -6.96 -8.48 -11.14
CA ILE A 374 -6.12 -7.56 -11.92
C ILE A 374 -4.75 -8.19 -12.15
N ILE A 375 -4.32 -8.29 -13.41
CA ILE A 375 -2.98 -8.71 -13.81
C ILE A 375 -2.46 -7.66 -14.80
N ASP A 376 -1.64 -6.73 -14.31
CA ASP A 376 -1.16 -5.60 -15.11
C ASP A 376 0.37 -5.57 -15.18
N GLY A 377 0.92 -5.33 -16.37
CA GLY A 377 2.37 -5.13 -16.55
C GLY A 377 3.23 -6.37 -16.24
N CYS A 378 2.64 -7.56 -16.16
CA CYS A 378 3.30 -8.79 -15.74
C CYS A 378 3.98 -9.53 -16.89
N THR A 379 4.92 -10.41 -16.54
CA THR A 379 5.51 -11.38 -17.48
C THR A 379 5.05 -12.78 -17.08
N LEU A 380 4.19 -13.39 -17.90
CA LEU A 380 3.55 -14.69 -17.62
C LEU A 380 4.13 -15.74 -18.56
N HIS A 381 4.96 -16.64 -18.01
CA HIS A 381 5.67 -17.62 -18.82
C HIS A 381 4.74 -18.78 -19.26
N ASP A 382 4.03 -19.43 -18.34
CA ASP A 382 3.07 -20.50 -18.68
C ASP A 382 1.74 -20.31 -17.97
N MET A 383 0.67 -20.09 -18.74
CA MET A 383 -0.71 -20.18 -18.26
C MET A 383 -1.31 -21.51 -18.70
N SER A 384 -1.35 -22.48 -17.78
CA SER A 384 -1.82 -23.84 -18.06
C SER A 384 -3.33 -23.89 -18.36
N THR A 385 -3.77 -24.96 -19.02
CA THR A 385 -5.18 -25.21 -19.34
C THR A 385 -6.04 -25.19 -18.06
N GLY A 386 -7.18 -24.50 -18.09
CA GLY A 386 -8.11 -24.45 -16.97
C GLY A 386 -7.51 -23.89 -15.67
N SER A 387 -6.43 -23.10 -15.74
CA SER A 387 -5.86 -22.43 -14.57
C SER A 387 -6.86 -21.49 -13.88
N PHE A 388 -7.80 -20.91 -14.64
CA PHE A 388 -8.88 -20.03 -14.18
C PHE A 388 -10.27 -20.68 -14.30
N MET A 389 -10.33 -22.01 -14.20
CA MET A 389 -11.59 -22.75 -14.27
C MET A 389 -12.59 -22.30 -13.20
N GLY A 390 -13.81 -21.98 -13.62
CA GLY A 390 -14.91 -21.64 -12.70
C GLY A 390 -14.73 -20.32 -11.93
N VAL A 391 -13.79 -19.47 -12.33
CA VAL A 391 -13.58 -18.16 -11.69
C VAL A 391 -14.79 -17.26 -11.92
N ARG A 392 -15.26 -16.60 -10.87
CA ARG A 392 -16.32 -15.59 -10.92
C ARG A 392 -15.78 -14.25 -10.45
N SER A 393 -15.95 -13.21 -11.25
CA SER A 393 -15.52 -11.87 -10.86
C SER A 393 -16.41 -10.76 -11.40
N VAL A 394 -16.46 -9.63 -10.71
CA VAL A 394 -17.10 -8.42 -11.24
C VAL A 394 -16.19 -7.84 -12.33
N LEU A 395 -14.94 -7.56 -11.99
CA LEU A 395 -13.93 -7.05 -12.92
C LEU A 395 -12.78 -8.04 -13.05
N CYS A 396 -12.51 -8.51 -14.26
CA CYS A 396 -11.25 -9.15 -14.61
C CYS A 396 -10.50 -8.26 -15.59
N ARG A 397 -9.29 -7.84 -15.24
CA ARG A 397 -8.44 -6.95 -16.01
C ARG A 397 -7.07 -7.59 -16.18
N ILE A 398 -6.67 -7.81 -17.42
CA ILE A 398 -5.38 -8.39 -17.80
C ILE A 398 -4.78 -7.45 -18.84
N VAL A 399 -3.93 -6.51 -18.43
CA VAL A 399 -3.49 -5.40 -19.30
C VAL A 399 -1.97 -5.28 -19.36
N GLU A 400 -1.44 -5.01 -20.56
CA GLU A 400 0.00 -4.71 -20.77
C GLU A 400 0.95 -5.83 -20.30
N ASN A 401 0.53 -7.10 -20.44
CA ASN A 401 1.36 -8.24 -20.06
C ASN A 401 2.13 -8.83 -21.24
N ASN A 402 3.26 -9.47 -20.94
CA ASN A 402 3.97 -10.34 -21.87
C ASN A 402 3.67 -11.81 -21.54
N ILE A 403 2.94 -12.50 -22.40
CA ILE A 403 2.46 -13.86 -22.17
C ILE A 403 3.17 -14.81 -23.13
N ASN A 404 4.08 -15.64 -22.62
CA ASN A 404 4.84 -16.54 -23.48
C ASN A 404 3.94 -17.66 -24.01
N LYS A 405 3.22 -18.35 -23.13
CA LYS A 405 2.34 -19.48 -23.47
C LYS A 405 0.95 -19.30 -22.86
N LEU A 406 -0.05 -19.21 -23.73
CA LEU A 406 -1.48 -19.12 -23.40
C LEU A 406 -2.20 -20.39 -23.86
N SER A 407 -2.63 -21.23 -22.93
CA SER A 407 -3.26 -22.53 -23.25
C SER A 407 -4.68 -22.40 -23.83
N THR A 408 -5.06 -23.33 -24.70
CA THR A 408 -6.46 -23.46 -25.18
C THR A 408 -7.36 -23.89 -24.01
N ARG A 409 -8.51 -23.21 -23.80
CA ARG A 409 -9.40 -23.36 -22.62
C ARG A 409 -8.77 -22.91 -21.30
N LEU A 410 -8.41 -21.64 -21.22
CA LEU A 410 -7.88 -21.02 -19.99
C LEU A 410 -8.98 -20.82 -18.93
N LEU A 411 -10.15 -20.38 -19.38
CA LEU A 411 -11.24 -19.81 -18.58
C LEU A 411 -12.55 -20.64 -18.65
N PRO A 412 -12.53 -21.99 -18.65
CA PRO A 412 -13.76 -22.76 -18.80
C PRO A 412 -14.70 -22.52 -17.62
N ASP A 413 -15.99 -22.33 -17.94
CA ASP A 413 -17.07 -22.15 -16.95
C ASP A 413 -16.88 -20.95 -16.02
N SER A 414 -16.07 -19.99 -16.44
CA SER A 414 -15.86 -18.72 -15.74
C SER A 414 -16.95 -17.69 -16.08
N ALA A 415 -17.18 -16.74 -15.18
CA ALA A 415 -18.21 -15.71 -15.31
C ALA A 415 -17.72 -14.32 -14.87
N PHE A 416 -17.86 -13.31 -15.73
CA PHE A 416 -17.41 -11.94 -15.49
C PHE A 416 -18.49 -10.88 -15.74
N ALA A 417 -18.52 -9.77 -15.00
CA ALA A 417 -19.31 -8.61 -15.42
C ALA A 417 -18.55 -7.79 -16.48
N LEU A 418 -17.31 -7.43 -16.19
CA LEU A 418 -16.39 -6.76 -17.11
C LEU A 418 -15.10 -7.59 -17.22
N PHE A 419 -14.75 -7.99 -18.43
CA PHE A 419 -13.53 -8.69 -18.76
C PHE A 419 -12.69 -7.84 -19.72
N SER A 420 -11.53 -7.37 -19.29
CA SER A 420 -10.57 -6.61 -20.09
C SER A 420 -9.30 -7.44 -20.28
N PHE A 421 -8.89 -7.62 -21.53
CA PHE A 421 -7.66 -8.26 -21.94
C PHE A 421 -7.00 -7.34 -22.97
N GLU A 422 -6.25 -6.33 -22.53
CA GLU A 422 -5.80 -5.25 -23.41
C GLU A 422 -4.28 -5.18 -23.52
N ARG A 423 -3.77 -4.85 -24.71
CA ARG A 423 -2.34 -4.58 -24.94
C ARG A 423 -1.41 -5.71 -24.45
N ASN A 424 -1.85 -6.97 -24.52
CA ASN A 424 -1.03 -8.11 -24.15
C ASN A 424 -0.25 -8.63 -25.37
N ASN A 425 1.03 -8.94 -25.14
CA ASN A 425 1.91 -9.54 -26.14
C ASN A 425 1.94 -11.07 -25.97
N ILE A 426 1.37 -11.83 -26.90
CA ILE A 426 1.31 -13.29 -26.84
C ILE A 426 2.34 -13.89 -27.79
N SER A 427 3.33 -14.66 -27.29
CA SER A 427 4.44 -15.15 -28.13
C SER A 427 4.14 -16.42 -28.93
N GLY A 428 3.03 -17.11 -28.65
CA GLY A 428 2.57 -18.32 -29.34
C GLY A 428 1.31 -18.08 -30.18
N GLN A 429 0.88 -19.09 -30.96
CA GLN A 429 -0.36 -19.07 -31.75
C GLN A 429 -1.56 -18.69 -30.87
N GLY A 430 -1.83 -17.40 -30.69
CA GLY A 430 -2.95 -16.87 -29.95
C GLY A 430 -4.23 -17.17 -30.70
N ALA A 431 -4.65 -18.44 -30.66
CA ALA A 431 -5.95 -18.91 -31.08
C ALA A 431 -6.95 -18.48 -30.01
N SER A 432 -8.08 -17.91 -30.42
CA SER A 432 -9.12 -17.39 -29.52
C SER A 432 -9.70 -18.42 -28.54
N ARG A 433 -9.39 -19.71 -28.70
CA ARG A 433 -9.85 -20.87 -27.90
C ARG A 433 -9.63 -20.75 -26.39
N TRP A 434 -8.74 -19.88 -25.92
CA TRP A 434 -8.57 -19.63 -24.48
C TRP A 434 -9.86 -19.09 -23.81
N LEU A 435 -10.74 -18.44 -24.59
CA LEU A 435 -12.06 -17.91 -24.19
C LEU A 435 -13.20 -18.95 -24.21
N SER A 436 -12.95 -20.20 -24.63
CA SER A 436 -14.02 -21.20 -24.78
C SER A 436 -14.75 -21.42 -23.45
N ARG A 437 -16.09 -21.46 -23.48
CA ARG A 437 -16.96 -21.61 -22.29
C ARG A 437 -16.84 -20.49 -21.25
N MET A 438 -16.32 -19.32 -21.64
CA MET A 438 -16.32 -18.13 -20.81
C MET A 438 -17.67 -17.40 -20.93
N HIS A 439 -18.16 -16.89 -19.81
CA HIS A 439 -19.36 -16.04 -19.76
C HIS A 439 -18.93 -14.65 -19.29
N ALA A 440 -19.34 -13.59 -20.01
CA ALA A 440 -19.08 -12.23 -19.57
C ALA A 440 -20.19 -11.27 -20.01
N GLN A 441 -20.45 -10.18 -19.28
CA GLN A 441 -21.35 -9.15 -19.81
C GLN A 441 -20.62 -8.31 -20.85
N HIS A 442 -19.51 -7.67 -20.46
CA HIS A 442 -18.71 -6.82 -21.35
C HIS A 442 -17.31 -7.40 -21.49
N VAL A 443 -16.86 -7.57 -22.73
CA VAL A 443 -15.53 -8.09 -23.06
C VAL A 443 -14.77 -7.03 -23.83
N ASN A 444 -13.61 -6.58 -23.36
CA ASN A 444 -12.72 -5.71 -24.11
C ASN A 444 -11.41 -6.46 -24.38
N ILE A 445 -11.10 -6.71 -25.65
CA ILE A 445 -9.88 -7.43 -26.06
C ILE A 445 -9.08 -6.54 -27.02
N SER A 446 -8.85 -5.28 -26.65
CA SER A 446 -8.25 -4.27 -27.53
C SER A 446 -6.72 -4.22 -27.48
N GLY A 447 -6.07 -3.83 -28.57
CA GLY A 447 -4.63 -3.59 -28.59
C GLY A 447 -3.74 -4.84 -28.59
N ASN A 448 -4.26 -6.03 -28.88
CA ASN A 448 -3.51 -7.29 -28.87
C ASN A 448 -3.05 -7.70 -30.29
N TRP A 449 -2.19 -8.72 -30.35
CA TRP A 449 -1.80 -9.38 -31.60
C TRP A 449 -2.33 -10.82 -31.65
N PHE A 450 -3.24 -11.10 -32.58
CA PHE A 450 -3.84 -12.41 -32.78
C PHE A 450 -3.32 -13.06 -34.07
N VAL A 451 -2.79 -14.27 -33.94
CA VAL A 451 -2.30 -15.08 -35.07
C VAL A 451 -3.45 -15.79 -35.79
N ARG A 452 -4.47 -16.24 -35.06
CA ARG A 452 -5.63 -16.95 -35.62
C ARG A 452 -6.85 -16.73 -34.72
N TRP A 453 -8.03 -16.56 -35.31
CA TRP A 453 -9.30 -16.63 -34.58
C TRP A 453 -10.05 -17.87 -35.04
N GLU A 454 -10.58 -18.66 -34.11
CA GLU A 454 -11.34 -19.87 -34.41
C GLU A 454 -12.85 -19.56 -34.40
N GLU A 455 -13.55 -19.90 -35.48
CA GLU A 455 -14.96 -19.53 -35.76
C GLU A 455 -15.94 -20.04 -34.69
N HIS A 456 -15.77 -21.27 -34.20
CA HIS A 456 -16.73 -21.90 -33.29
C HIS A 456 -16.66 -21.41 -31.83
N LEU A 457 -15.80 -20.45 -31.50
CA LEU A 457 -15.63 -19.98 -30.13
C LEU A 457 -16.91 -19.36 -29.53
N LEU A 458 -17.59 -18.50 -30.30
CA LEU A 458 -18.78 -17.78 -29.84
C LEU A 458 -20.00 -18.70 -29.66
N SER A 459 -19.92 -19.96 -30.14
CA SER A 459 -20.96 -20.95 -29.89
C SER A 459 -20.91 -21.51 -28.46
N GLU A 460 -19.72 -21.56 -27.86
CA GLU A 460 -19.53 -22.07 -26.49
C GLU A 460 -19.47 -20.94 -25.45
N ALA A 461 -19.16 -19.71 -25.86
CA ALA A 461 -19.00 -18.55 -24.98
C ALA A 461 -20.20 -17.59 -25.06
N SER A 462 -20.56 -16.92 -23.96
CA SER A 462 -21.67 -15.96 -23.93
C SER A 462 -21.23 -14.56 -23.53
N PHE A 463 -21.33 -13.60 -24.46
CA PHE A 463 -20.97 -12.19 -24.24
C PHE A 463 -22.13 -11.27 -24.57
N ARG A 464 -22.45 -10.26 -23.72
CA ARG A 464 -23.44 -9.21 -24.05
C ARG A 464 -22.85 -8.09 -24.90
N SER A 465 -21.58 -7.77 -24.72
CA SER A 465 -20.85 -6.88 -25.62
C SER A 465 -19.39 -7.32 -25.73
N MET A 466 -18.78 -6.96 -26.85
CA MET A 466 -17.38 -7.24 -27.13
C MET A 466 -16.76 -6.05 -27.85
N GLU A 467 -15.72 -5.44 -27.28
CA GLU A 467 -14.92 -4.39 -27.90
C GLU A 467 -13.61 -4.98 -28.43
N LEU A 468 -13.35 -4.70 -29.70
CA LEU A 468 -12.15 -5.09 -30.42
C LEU A 468 -11.64 -3.85 -31.14
N SER A 469 -10.77 -3.08 -30.48
CA SER A 469 -10.12 -1.92 -31.06
C SER A 469 -8.61 -2.08 -31.09
N ALA A 470 -7.95 -1.42 -32.05
CA ALA A 470 -6.48 -1.38 -32.17
C ALA A 470 -5.77 -2.74 -32.17
N ASN A 471 -6.44 -3.83 -32.53
CA ASN A 471 -5.86 -5.16 -32.63
C ASN A 471 -5.07 -5.34 -33.93
N GLN A 472 -4.02 -6.15 -33.86
CA GLN A 472 -3.34 -6.68 -35.04
C GLN A 472 -3.79 -8.11 -35.27
N PHE A 473 -4.30 -8.39 -36.46
CA PHE A 473 -4.71 -9.73 -36.87
C PHE A 473 -3.78 -10.23 -37.96
N GLN A 474 -3.26 -11.45 -37.82
CA GLN A 474 -2.60 -12.10 -38.94
C GLN A 474 -3.66 -12.56 -39.95
N CYS A 475 -3.56 -12.02 -41.16
CA CYS A 475 -4.42 -12.39 -42.28
C CYS A 475 -3.63 -13.21 -43.28
N ASN A 476 -4.21 -14.31 -43.75
CA ASN A 476 -3.68 -15.05 -44.90
C ASN A 476 -4.62 -14.88 -46.08
N CYS A 477 -4.10 -14.52 -47.26
CA CYS A 477 -4.87 -14.49 -48.50
C CYS A 477 -5.35 -15.88 -48.91
N ASP A 478 -4.60 -16.94 -48.58
CA ASP A 478 -4.91 -18.30 -49.02
C ASP A 478 -6.17 -18.86 -48.33
N ASN A 479 -6.33 -18.58 -47.03
CA ASN A 479 -7.47 -19.03 -46.22
C ASN A 479 -8.57 -17.96 -46.09
N GLY A 480 -8.28 -16.70 -46.45
CA GLY A 480 -9.12 -15.53 -46.18
C GLY A 480 -9.19 -15.18 -44.69
N ALA A 481 -9.51 -13.93 -44.36
CA ALA A 481 -9.98 -13.55 -43.02
C ALA A 481 -11.49 -13.82 -42.87
N ALA A 482 -11.97 -14.98 -43.35
CA ALA A 482 -13.39 -15.36 -43.31
C ALA A 482 -13.94 -15.28 -41.89
N TRP A 483 -13.15 -15.66 -40.88
CA TRP A 483 -13.50 -15.50 -39.47
C TRP A 483 -13.74 -14.04 -39.05
N LEU A 484 -13.02 -13.07 -39.63
CA LEU A 484 -13.18 -11.65 -39.30
C LEU A 484 -14.50 -11.15 -39.87
N VAL A 485 -14.84 -11.62 -41.08
CA VAL A 485 -16.15 -11.43 -41.68
C VAL A 485 -17.22 -12.11 -40.83
N ASP A 486 -17.07 -13.37 -40.43
CA ASP A 486 -18.01 -14.12 -39.57
C ASP A 486 -18.25 -13.41 -38.23
N MET A 487 -17.18 -12.92 -37.59
CA MET A 487 -17.31 -12.13 -36.36
C MET A 487 -18.09 -10.82 -36.56
N ILE A 488 -17.99 -10.22 -37.76
CA ILE A 488 -18.67 -8.98 -38.15
C ILE A 488 -20.09 -9.23 -38.71
N THR A 489 -20.32 -10.38 -39.36
CA THR A 489 -21.52 -10.69 -40.17
C THR A 489 -22.40 -11.79 -39.60
N THR A 490 -21.86 -12.80 -38.90
CA THR A 490 -22.62 -13.95 -38.38
C THR A 490 -23.45 -13.59 -37.16
N ARG A 491 -23.16 -12.48 -36.49
CA ARG A 491 -24.10 -11.85 -35.54
C ARG A 491 -25.14 -10.92 -36.16
N ARG A 492 -25.13 -10.76 -37.49
CA ARG A 492 -26.28 -10.24 -38.24
C ARG A 492 -27.34 -11.31 -38.50
N LEU A 493 -27.07 -12.60 -38.22
CA LEU A 493 -27.92 -13.72 -38.66
C LEU A 493 -28.43 -14.66 -37.55
N TYR A 494 -28.01 -14.54 -36.29
CA TYR A 494 -28.52 -15.41 -35.21
C TYR A 494 -29.29 -14.67 -34.11
N LEU A 495 -30.63 -14.82 -34.20
CA LEU A 495 -31.67 -14.83 -33.17
C LEU A 495 -32.13 -13.49 -32.53
N GLU A 496 -33.44 -13.24 -32.67
CA GLU A 496 -34.22 -12.02 -32.35
C GLU A 496 -34.31 -11.60 -30.86
N LEU A 497 -33.36 -11.93 -29.99
CA LEU A 497 -33.41 -11.52 -28.58
C LEU A 497 -32.07 -10.96 -28.13
N ALA A 498 -32.01 -9.61 -28.06
CA ALA A 498 -30.91 -8.79 -27.57
C ALA A 498 -29.56 -9.02 -28.27
N GLU A 499 -29.28 -8.24 -29.32
CA GLU A 499 -27.99 -8.23 -30.02
C GLU A 499 -26.83 -8.06 -29.03
N PRO A 500 -25.93 -9.03 -28.92
CA PRO A 500 -24.69 -8.79 -28.22
C PRO A 500 -23.76 -7.92 -29.08
N ILE A 501 -23.49 -6.71 -28.59
CA ILE A 501 -22.88 -5.62 -29.36
C ILE A 501 -21.40 -5.88 -29.52
N VAL A 502 -20.98 -6.28 -30.72
CA VAL A 502 -19.55 -6.37 -31.07
C VAL A 502 -19.12 -5.03 -31.67
N VAL A 503 -18.38 -4.24 -30.91
CA VAL A 503 -17.76 -2.98 -31.33
C VAL A 503 -16.41 -3.30 -31.96
N ILE A 504 -16.29 -3.09 -33.27
CA ILE A 504 -15.04 -3.30 -34.01
C ILE A 504 -14.64 -1.96 -34.59
N ASN A 505 -13.57 -1.38 -34.03
CA ASN A 505 -13.08 -0.08 -34.49
C ASN A 505 -12.20 -0.25 -35.75
N GLU A 506 -12.18 0.77 -36.60
CA GLU A 506 -11.36 0.80 -37.83
C GLU A 506 -9.85 0.78 -37.58
N ASP A 507 -9.41 0.96 -36.32
CA ASP A 507 -8.00 0.87 -35.90
C ASP A 507 -7.40 -0.52 -35.96
N ASN A 508 -8.23 -1.54 -36.12
CA ASN A 508 -7.74 -2.88 -36.27
C ASN A 508 -6.96 -3.00 -37.59
N VAL A 509 -5.81 -3.66 -37.51
CA VAL A 509 -4.88 -3.81 -38.63
C VAL A 509 -4.78 -5.27 -39.00
N CYS A 510 -4.89 -5.53 -40.28
CA CYS A 510 -4.63 -6.81 -40.89
C CYS A 510 -3.15 -6.87 -41.31
N TRP A 511 -2.39 -7.78 -40.71
CA TRP A 511 -0.99 -8.06 -41.07
C TRP A 511 -0.90 -9.29 -41.96
N GLU A 512 -0.34 -9.14 -43.16
CA GLU A 512 -0.13 -10.23 -44.10
C GLU A 512 1.36 -10.66 -44.08
N PRO A 513 1.72 -11.77 -43.41
CA PRO A 513 3.10 -12.24 -43.32
C PRO A 513 3.76 -12.42 -44.69
N GLN A 514 3.01 -13.03 -45.62
CA GLN A 514 3.51 -13.38 -46.95
C GLN A 514 3.89 -12.14 -47.77
N LYS A 515 3.13 -11.05 -47.61
CA LYS A 515 3.34 -9.78 -48.31
C LYS A 515 4.09 -8.75 -47.48
N LYS A 516 4.42 -9.06 -46.21
CA LYS A 516 5.03 -8.15 -45.22
C LYS A 516 4.36 -6.76 -45.16
N ARG A 517 3.03 -6.71 -45.30
CA ARG A 517 2.27 -5.45 -45.31
C ARG A 517 1.20 -5.41 -44.22
N ARG A 518 0.80 -4.19 -43.87
CA ARG A 518 -0.26 -3.88 -42.89
C ARG A 518 -1.36 -3.10 -43.61
N LEU A 519 -2.60 -3.57 -43.51
CA LEU A 519 -3.79 -2.94 -44.09
C LEU A 519 -4.78 -2.61 -42.97
N SER A 520 -5.57 -1.55 -43.11
CA SER A 520 -6.80 -1.44 -42.31
C SER A 520 -7.73 -2.60 -42.66
N ILE A 521 -8.67 -2.92 -41.78
CA ILE A 521 -9.70 -3.92 -42.08
C ILE A 521 -10.43 -3.58 -43.40
N GLU A 522 -10.78 -2.31 -43.59
CA GLU A 522 -11.45 -1.81 -44.80
C GLU A 522 -10.59 -2.06 -46.06
N ALA A 523 -9.31 -1.67 -46.03
CA ALA A 523 -8.40 -1.88 -47.16
C ALA A 523 -8.12 -3.37 -47.42
N TYR A 524 -8.14 -4.22 -46.40
CA TYR A 524 -8.05 -5.67 -46.58
C TYR A 524 -9.28 -6.22 -47.31
N TRP A 525 -10.49 -5.74 -46.97
CA TRP A 525 -11.72 -6.14 -47.66
C TRP A 525 -11.83 -5.63 -49.08
N GLU A 526 -11.26 -4.46 -49.37
CA GLU A 526 -11.15 -3.95 -50.74
C GLU A 526 -10.05 -4.65 -51.54
N SER A 527 -9.13 -5.36 -50.88
CA SER A 527 -8.03 -6.06 -51.55
C SER A 527 -8.49 -7.36 -52.22
N ASP A 528 -7.70 -7.83 -53.20
CA ASP A 528 -7.91 -9.12 -53.88
C ASP A 528 -7.92 -10.33 -52.94
N CYS A 529 -7.50 -10.17 -51.68
CA CYS A 529 -7.48 -11.25 -50.69
C CYS A 529 -8.83 -11.50 -50.02
N SER A 530 -9.79 -10.57 -50.11
CA SER A 530 -11.13 -10.80 -49.59
C SER A 530 -12.02 -11.44 -50.65
N LYS A 531 -12.51 -12.65 -50.37
CA LYS A 531 -13.52 -13.31 -51.22
C LYS A 531 -14.92 -12.66 -51.06
N GLU A 532 -15.16 -11.95 -49.96
CA GLU A 532 -16.44 -11.30 -49.64
C GLU A 532 -16.25 -9.78 -49.47
N LYS A 533 -16.91 -8.98 -50.30
CA LYS A 533 -16.91 -7.51 -50.17
C LYS A 533 -18.02 -7.10 -49.19
N VAL A 534 -17.67 -6.79 -47.94
CA VAL A 534 -18.62 -6.25 -46.95
C VAL A 534 -18.44 -4.72 -46.88
N ALA A 535 -19.50 -3.95 -47.13
CA ALA A 535 -19.45 -2.49 -47.02
C ALA A 535 -19.69 -2.04 -45.56
N LEU A 536 -18.67 -1.46 -44.92
CA LEU A 536 -18.82 -0.67 -43.69
C LEU A 536 -19.43 0.70 -44.04
N LYS A 537 -20.53 1.11 -43.40
CA LYS A 537 -21.10 2.46 -43.62
C LYS A 537 -20.59 3.42 -42.54
N THR A 538 -19.61 4.26 -42.87
CA THR A 538 -19.23 5.44 -42.08
C THR A 538 -20.22 6.59 -42.32
N ARG A 539 -20.53 7.39 -41.29
CA ARG A 539 -21.33 8.62 -41.45
C ARG A 539 -20.48 9.85 -41.10
N SER A 540 -20.49 10.86 -41.96
CA SER A 540 -19.94 12.17 -41.64
C SER A 540 -20.99 12.96 -40.84
N LEU A 541 -20.82 13.07 -39.52
CA LEU A 541 -21.79 13.74 -38.63
C LEU A 541 -21.61 15.27 -38.59
N VAL A 542 -20.37 15.77 -38.71
CA VAL A 542 -20.01 17.19 -38.54
C VAL A 542 -18.91 17.55 -39.54
N HIS A 543 -18.86 18.80 -40.03
CA HIS A 543 -17.82 19.25 -40.96
C HIS A 543 -16.41 18.99 -40.38
N GLY A 544 -15.67 18.07 -41.02
CA GLY A 544 -14.31 17.69 -40.64
C GLY A 544 -14.18 16.45 -39.75
N LEU A 545 -15.27 15.92 -39.19
CA LEU A 545 -15.27 14.66 -38.43
C LEU A 545 -15.89 13.50 -39.23
N THR A 546 -15.18 12.38 -39.28
CA THR A 546 -15.74 11.08 -39.65
C THR A 546 -16.14 10.35 -38.38
N CYS A 547 -17.39 9.88 -38.30
CA CYS A 547 -17.89 9.25 -37.10
C CYS A 547 -18.54 7.89 -37.38
N THR A 548 -18.35 6.96 -36.46
CA THR A 548 -19.11 5.72 -36.36
C THR A 548 -20.16 5.91 -35.27
N VAL A 549 -21.43 5.66 -35.60
CA VAL A 549 -22.56 6.01 -34.72
C VAL A 549 -23.32 4.75 -34.34
N SER A 550 -23.57 4.60 -33.05
CA SER A 550 -24.55 3.67 -32.49
C SER A 550 -25.42 4.38 -31.44
N SER A 551 -26.42 3.67 -30.90
CA SER A 551 -27.26 4.18 -29.81
C SER A 551 -26.52 4.29 -28.46
N LEU A 552 -25.42 3.54 -28.27
CA LEU A 552 -24.65 3.54 -27.02
C LEU A 552 -23.38 4.37 -27.10
N TRP A 553 -22.68 4.34 -28.23
CA TRP A 553 -21.40 5.03 -28.38
C TRP A 553 -21.27 5.64 -29.79
N THR A 554 -20.66 6.82 -29.86
CA THR A 554 -20.29 7.51 -31.09
C THR A 554 -18.80 7.83 -31.03
N GLU A 555 -18.02 7.28 -31.95
CA GLU A 555 -16.59 7.59 -32.08
C GLU A 555 -16.37 8.45 -33.30
N CYS A 556 -15.72 9.59 -33.09
CA CYS A 556 -15.43 10.57 -34.11
C CYS A 556 -13.93 10.80 -34.24
N ARG A 557 -13.46 10.97 -35.48
CA ARG A 557 -12.07 11.28 -35.82
C ARG A 557 -11.97 12.48 -36.74
N CYS A 558 -10.95 13.28 -36.55
CA CYS A 558 -10.62 14.36 -37.48
C CYS A 558 -10.17 13.80 -38.83
N ARG A 559 -10.71 14.35 -39.91
CA ARG A 559 -10.22 14.09 -41.26
C ARG A 559 -8.79 14.64 -41.35
N ARG A 560 -7.85 13.87 -41.93
CA ARG A 560 -6.42 14.25 -42.06
C ARG A 560 -6.16 15.63 -42.68
N SER A 561 -7.09 16.17 -43.48
CA SER A 561 -6.97 17.47 -44.12
C SER A 561 -7.31 18.66 -43.21
N ALA A 562 -7.92 18.44 -42.04
CA ALA A 562 -8.36 19.50 -41.16
C ALA A 562 -7.32 19.73 -40.06
N THR A 563 -6.57 20.83 -40.14
CA THR A 563 -5.56 21.20 -39.14
C THR A 563 -6.18 21.77 -37.86
N LYS A 564 -7.34 22.43 -38.00
CA LYS A 564 -8.15 22.98 -36.91
C LYS A 564 -9.62 22.70 -37.20
N ILE A 565 -10.31 21.98 -36.32
CA ILE A 565 -11.76 21.75 -36.42
C ILE A 565 -12.48 22.69 -35.47
N VAL A 566 -13.36 23.53 -36.01
CA VAL A 566 -14.34 24.26 -35.22
C VAL A 566 -15.60 23.42 -35.16
N LEU A 567 -15.95 22.94 -33.98
CA LEU A 567 -17.19 22.21 -33.79
C LEU A 567 -18.32 23.22 -33.57
N ASP A 568 -19.13 23.41 -34.62
CA ASP A 568 -20.33 24.23 -34.61
C ASP A 568 -21.56 23.34 -34.78
N PHE A 569 -22.37 23.25 -33.72
CA PHE A 569 -23.61 22.47 -33.68
C PHE A 569 -24.87 23.35 -33.77
N THR A 570 -24.77 24.60 -34.24
CA THR A 570 -25.92 25.53 -34.33
C THR A 570 -26.99 25.10 -35.35
N GLY A 571 -26.67 24.18 -36.26
CA GLY A 571 -27.65 23.57 -37.17
C GLY A 571 -28.56 22.56 -36.45
N ALA A 572 -29.87 22.75 -36.53
CA ALA A 572 -30.91 21.93 -35.87
C ALA A 572 -30.88 20.41 -36.20
N SER A 573 -30.00 19.93 -37.08
CA SER A 573 -29.95 18.52 -37.53
C SER A 573 -28.78 17.69 -36.98
N GLN A 574 -27.99 18.17 -36.01
CA GLN A 574 -26.78 17.47 -35.52
C GLN A 574 -26.79 17.13 -34.01
N ALA A 575 -27.96 16.96 -33.38
CA ALA A 575 -28.01 16.47 -32.00
C ALA A 575 -27.53 15.01 -31.92
N LEU A 576 -26.48 14.75 -31.14
CA LEU A 576 -25.97 13.40 -30.90
C LEU A 576 -26.73 12.75 -29.75
N ASN A 577 -27.50 11.71 -30.03
CA ASN A 577 -28.15 10.87 -29.02
C ASN A 577 -27.36 9.56 -28.89
N THR A 578 -26.36 9.58 -28.01
CA THR A 578 -25.43 8.46 -27.78
C THR A 578 -25.05 8.47 -26.31
N SER A 579 -24.94 7.32 -25.65
CA SER A 579 -24.53 7.33 -24.23
C SER A 579 -23.08 7.83 -24.07
N VAL A 580 -22.18 7.46 -24.98
CA VAL A 580 -20.77 7.87 -24.99
C VAL A 580 -20.43 8.59 -26.30
N LEU A 581 -19.77 9.73 -26.24
CA LEU A 581 -19.14 10.40 -27.38
C LEU A 581 -17.64 10.42 -27.17
N ARG A 582 -16.88 9.79 -28.06
CA ARG A 582 -15.42 9.85 -28.05
C ARG A 582 -14.90 10.56 -29.29
N ILE A 583 -14.03 11.53 -29.08
CA ILE A 583 -13.36 12.27 -30.15
C ILE A 583 -11.86 12.06 -30.00
N SER A 584 -11.25 11.41 -30.99
CA SER A 584 -9.87 10.95 -30.91
C SER A 584 -9.02 11.44 -32.08
N ASN A 585 -7.71 11.54 -31.85
CA ASN A 585 -6.68 11.70 -32.88
C ASN A 585 -6.88 12.95 -33.76
N CYS A 586 -6.91 14.11 -33.11
CA CYS A 586 -7.15 15.40 -33.73
C CYS A 586 -5.99 16.36 -33.46
N THR A 587 -5.49 17.01 -34.51
CA THR A 587 -4.38 17.96 -34.40
C THR A 587 -4.73 19.17 -33.53
N GLU A 588 -5.92 19.74 -33.74
CA GLU A 588 -6.47 20.82 -32.92
C GLU A 588 -8.00 20.88 -33.05
N ILE A 589 -8.69 20.91 -31.91
CA ILE A 589 -10.15 21.09 -31.82
C ILE A 589 -10.44 22.39 -31.08
N LEU A 590 -11.19 23.28 -31.72
CA LEU A 590 -11.83 24.42 -31.06
C LEU A 590 -13.30 24.09 -30.78
N LEU A 591 -13.62 23.95 -29.50
CA LEU A 591 -15.00 23.92 -29.02
C LEU A 591 -15.41 25.34 -28.61
N SER A 592 -16.03 26.08 -29.53
CA SER A 592 -16.54 27.43 -29.28
C SER A 592 -18.05 27.48 -28.99
N TRP A 593 -18.76 26.39 -29.28
CA TRP A 593 -20.21 26.29 -29.14
C TRP A 593 -20.58 25.13 -28.21
N SER A 594 -21.73 25.25 -27.54
CA SER A 594 -22.22 24.21 -26.65
C SER A 594 -22.61 22.96 -27.43
N LEU A 595 -22.13 21.80 -27.00
CA LEU A 595 -22.59 20.51 -27.49
C LEU A 595 -24.08 20.34 -27.17
N VAL A 596 -24.85 19.81 -28.12
CA VAL A 596 -26.29 19.57 -27.97
C VAL A 596 -26.59 18.11 -28.27
N GLY A 597 -27.39 17.47 -27.41
CA GLY A 597 -27.74 16.05 -27.52
C GLY A 597 -27.91 15.38 -26.17
N GLN A 598 -28.29 14.10 -26.19
CA GLN A 598 -28.33 13.26 -24.99
C GLN A 598 -27.04 12.43 -24.93
N ILE A 599 -26.08 12.87 -24.11
CA ILE A 599 -24.77 12.22 -23.95
C ILE A 599 -24.46 12.09 -22.47
N GLN A 600 -24.11 10.89 -22.01
CA GLN A 600 -23.74 10.63 -20.62
C GLN A 600 -22.24 10.79 -20.39
N THR A 601 -21.41 10.40 -21.34
CA THR A 601 -19.95 10.47 -21.22
C THR A 601 -19.32 11.06 -22.46
N ILE A 602 -18.43 12.05 -22.27
CA ILE A 602 -17.62 12.59 -23.36
C ILE A 602 -16.15 12.26 -23.10
N ILE A 603 -15.46 11.73 -24.11
CA ILE A 603 -14.04 11.35 -24.03
C ILE A 603 -13.28 12.09 -25.13
N PHE A 604 -12.26 12.84 -24.75
CA PHE A 604 -11.28 13.43 -25.66
C PHE A 604 -9.96 12.68 -25.47
N ASN A 605 -9.43 12.08 -26.53
CA ASN A 605 -8.18 11.31 -26.46
C ASN A 605 -7.21 11.72 -27.57
N SER A 606 -5.94 11.97 -27.23
CA SER A 606 -4.91 12.34 -28.20
C SER A 606 -5.30 13.58 -29.03
N VAL A 607 -5.71 14.66 -28.34
CA VAL A 607 -6.14 15.91 -28.98
C VAL A 607 -5.48 17.15 -28.39
N LYS A 608 -5.27 18.19 -29.21
CA LYS A 608 -5.09 19.56 -28.69
C LYS A 608 -6.45 20.24 -28.61
N LEU A 609 -6.92 20.51 -27.40
CA LEU A 609 -8.27 20.97 -27.12
C LEU A 609 -8.27 22.42 -26.67
N LEU A 610 -8.97 23.28 -27.41
CA LEU A 610 -9.27 24.65 -27.02
C LEU A 610 -10.75 24.71 -26.61
N LEU A 611 -10.99 24.87 -25.30
CA LEU A 611 -12.33 24.92 -24.73
C LEU A 611 -12.74 26.38 -24.48
N ALA A 612 -13.78 26.84 -25.15
CA ALA A 612 -14.40 28.14 -24.87
C ALA A 612 -15.40 28.06 -23.69
N ALA A 613 -16.05 29.19 -23.38
CA ALA A 613 -17.09 29.25 -22.35
C ALA A 613 -18.28 28.32 -22.65
N GLN A 614 -18.81 27.65 -21.61
CA GLN A 614 -20.12 26.96 -21.63
C GLN A 614 -20.29 25.86 -22.70
N VAL A 615 -19.21 25.21 -23.11
CA VAL A 615 -19.21 24.17 -24.15
C VAL A 615 -20.02 22.91 -23.78
N PHE A 616 -20.24 22.65 -22.49
CA PHE A 616 -21.04 21.52 -21.99
C PHE A 616 -22.43 21.92 -21.44
N ALA A 617 -22.75 23.23 -21.46
CA ALA A 617 -23.93 23.77 -20.78
C ALA A 617 -25.28 23.32 -21.39
N LYS A 618 -25.30 22.77 -22.61
CA LYS A 618 -26.51 22.30 -23.29
C LYS A 618 -26.57 20.78 -23.50
N VAL A 619 -25.63 20.01 -22.92
CA VAL A 619 -25.64 18.54 -23.03
C VAL A 619 -26.59 17.94 -22.00
N ASN A 620 -27.62 17.24 -22.48
CA ASN A 620 -28.60 16.60 -21.61
C ASN A 620 -28.05 15.28 -21.06
N GLY A 621 -28.10 15.11 -19.74
CA GLY A 621 -27.73 13.87 -19.07
C GLY A 621 -26.22 13.61 -18.97
N LEU A 622 -25.38 14.61 -19.19
CA LEU A 622 -23.92 14.47 -19.07
C LEU A 622 -23.55 14.16 -17.62
N GLN A 623 -22.88 13.01 -17.44
CA GLN A 623 -22.39 12.50 -16.17
C GLN A 623 -20.88 12.58 -16.09
N SER A 624 -20.15 12.37 -17.19
CA SER A 624 -18.69 12.39 -17.12
C SER A 624 -17.99 12.98 -18.33
N VAL A 625 -16.86 13.63 -18.07
CA VAL A 625 -15.96 14.17 -19.08
C VAL A 625 -14.56 13.65 -18.83
N TRP A 626 -13.98 12.98 -19.81
CA TRP A 626 -12.65 12.39 -19.77
C TRP A 626 -11.77 13.08 -20.80
N ILE A 627 -10.59 13.51 -20.38
CA ILE A 627 -9.58 14.09 -21.26
C ILE A 627 -8.28 13.35 -20.99
N GLU A 628 -7.80 12.63 -22.01
CA GLU A 628 -6.67 11.71 -21.90
C GLU A 628 -5.62 12.02 -22.98
N ASP A 629 -4.34 11.94 -22.62
CA ASP A 629 -3.21 12.05 -23.56
C ASP A 629 -3.28 13.32 -24.43
N SER A 630 -3.72 14.43 -23.84
CA SER A 630 -4.17 15.62 -24.58
C SER A 630 -3.55 16.91 -24.04
N ALA A 631 -3.49 17.95 -24.88
CA ALA A 631 -3.11 19.29 -24.45
C ALA A 631 -4.37 20.17 -24.38
N VAL A 632 -4.63 20.82 -23.26
CA VAL A 632 -5.86 21.60 -23.05
C VAL A 632 -5.54 23.07 -22.81
N ARG A 633 -6.26 23.93 -23.51
CA ARG A 633 -6.27 25.38 -23.29
C ARG A 633 -7.69 25.82 -22.99
N LEU A 634 -7.87 26.48 -21.86
CA LEU A 634 -9.15 27.02 -21.42
C LEU A 634 -9.24 28.49 -21.81
N GLU A 635 -10.26 28.87 -22.57
CA GLU A 635 -10.57 30.26 -22.90
C GLU A 635 -12.00 30.62 -22.43
N GLY A 636 -12.12 31.76 -21.74
CA GLY A 636 -13.40 32.21 -21.19
C GLY A 636 -13.69 31.71 -19.77
N ARG A 637 -14.95 31.87 -19.34
CA ARG A 637 -15.46 31.54 -18.00
C ARG A 637 -16.44 30.37 -18.09
N HIS A 638 -16.63 29.63 -17.00
CA HIS A 638 -17.69 28.61 -16.88
C HIS A 638 -17.55 27.44 -17.87
N VAL A 639 -16.33 26.99 -18.16
CA VAL A 639 -16.06 25.99 -19.20
C VAL A 639 -16.75 24.65 -18.90
N LEU A 640 -16.65 24.17 -17.65
CA LEU A 640 -17.25 22.89 -17.20
C LEU A 640 -18.66 23.04 -16.63
N THR A 641 -19.39 24.11 -16.97
CA THR A 641 -20.79 24.23 -16.55
C THR A 641 -21.68 23.30 -17.36
N THR A 642 -22.58 22.62 -16.66
CA THR A 642 -23.48 21.58 -17.19
C THR A 642 -24.89 21.77 -16.64
N ILE A 643 -25.89 21.19 -17.30
CA ILE A 643 -27.30 21.21 -16.86
C ILE A 643 -27.47 20.42 -15.55
N SER A 644 -26.75 19.31 -15.42
CA SER A 644 -26.78 18.41 -14.27
C SER A 644 -25.39 18.26 -13.67
N PRO A 645 -25.26 18.05 -12.34
CA PRO A 645 -23.98 17.76 -11.70
C PRO A 645 -23.29 16.60 -12.40
N LEU A 646 -22.02 16.78 -12.73
CA LEU A 646 -21.17 15.71 -13.24
C LEU A 646 -20.90 14.71 -12.09
N VAL A 647 -20.90 13.42 -12.41
CA VAL A 647 -20.39 12.39 -11.50
C VAL A 647 -18.87 12.51 -11.41
N GLN A 648 -18.19 12.67 -12.55
CA GLN A 648 -16.73 12.77 -12.57
C GLN A 648 -16.19 13.59 -13.74
N VAL A 649 -15.08 14.27 -13.51
CA VAL A 649 -14.25 14.86 -14.56
C VAL A 649 -12.83 14.34 -14.39
N VAL A 650 -12.29 13.72 -15.43
CA VAL A 650 -10.97 13.07 -15.37
C VAL A 650 -10.03 13.70 -16.39
N PHE A 651 -8.87 14.13 -15.91
CA PHE A 651 -7.73 14.57 -16.71
C PHE A 651 -6.56 13.63 -16.47
N LYS A 652 -6.20 12.83 -17.47
CA LYS A 652 -5.11 11.86 -17.36
C LYS A 652 -4.05 12.10 -18.41
N ASN A 653 -2.80 12.26 -17.99
CA ASN A 653 -1.69 12.56 -18.90
C ASN A 653 -1.99 13.81 -19.77
N VAL A 654 -2.44 14.88 -19.13
CA VAL A 654 -2.86 16.13 -19.79
C VAL A 654 -1.84 17.24 -19.56
N ASP A 655 -1.61 18.09 -20.56
CA ASP A 655 -0.87 19.35 -20.42
C ASP A 655 -1.83 20.55 -20.46
N ILE A 656 -1.99 21.23 -19.32
CA ILE A 656 -2.80 22.45 -19.18
C ILE A 656 -1.88 23.63 -18.89
N HIS A 657 -1.67 24.49 -19.88
CA HIS A 657 -0.76 25.64 -19.75
C HIS A 657 -1.14 26.61 -18.62
N GLN A 658 -2.43 26.94 -18.49
CA GLN A 658 -2.95 27.82 -17.43
C GLN A 658 -4.43 27.52 -17.22
N VAL A 659 -4.89 27.65 -15.98
CA VAL A 659 -6.29 27.64 -15.57
C VAL A 659 -6.65 29.07 -15.14
N PRO A 660 -7.24 29.89 -16.05
CA PRO A 660 -7.51 31.31 -15.79
C PRO A 660 -8.54 31.54 -14.69
N VAL A 661 -8.57 32.78 -14.17
CA VAL A 661 -9.59 33.24 -13.20
C VAL A 661 -11.01 32.99 -13.76
N HIS A 662 -11.89 32.43 -12.93
CA HIS A 662 -13.27 32.05 -13.27
C HIS A 662 -13.45 31.06 -14.44
N SER A 663 -12.39 30.49 -15.01
CA SER A 663 -12.50 29.53 -16.11
C SER A 663 -13.32 28.29 -15.74
N LEU A 664 -13.18 27.81 -14.50
CA LEU A 664 -13.90 26.68 -13.94
C LEU A 664 -14.95 27.11 -12.90
N SER A 665 -15.33 28.39 -12.83
CA SER A 665 -16.33 28.87 -11.86
C SER A 665 -17.71 28.26 -12.10
N GLN A 666 -18.47 28.04 -11.02
CA GLN A 666 -19.80 27.43 -11.02
C GLN A 666 -19.85 26.00 -11.60
N SER A 667 -18.71 25.31 -11.68
CA SER A 667 -18.68 23.91 -12.12
C SER A 667 -19.27 23.02 -11.03
N ASN A 668 -20.04 22.00 -11.41
CA ASN A 668 -20.68 21.09 -10.45
C ASN A 668 -20.28 19.65 -10.78
N ALA A 669 -19.50 19.02 -9.90
CA ALA A 669 -19.01 17.65 -10.09
C ALA A 669 -18.87 16.91 -8.74
N ALA A 670 -19.18 15.62 -8.66
CA ALA A 670 -18.89 14.85 -7.45
C ALA A 670 -17.37 14.59 -7.32
N GLU A 671 -16.70 14.24 -8.41
CA GLU A 671 -15.25 14.03 -8.42
C GLU A 671 -14.57 14.77 -9.57
N VAL A 672 -13.43 15.41 -9.28
CA VAL A 672 -12.51 15.90 -10.31
C VAL A 672 -11.14 15.30 -10.03
N THR A 673 -10.65 14.50 -10.96
CA THR A 673 -9.40 13.75 -10.82
C THR A 673 -8.42 14.19 -11.90
N ILE A 674 -7.22 14.57 -11.47
CA ILE A 674 -6.11 14.97 -12.34
C ILE A 674 -4.91 14.09 -12.00
N GLU A 675 -4.48 13.27 -12.96
CA GLU A 675 -3.41 12.29 -12.79
C GLU A 675 -2.33 12.44 -13.87
N ASN A 676 -1.07 12.22 -13.50
CA ASN A 676 0.08 12.22 -14.42
C ASN A 676 0.13 13.46 -15.35
N SER A 677 -0.32 14.61 -14.88
CA SER A 677 -0.57 15.78 -15.73
C SER A 677 0.41 16.93 -15.45
N LYS A 678 0.56 17.83 -16.40
CA LYS A 678 1.28 19.10 -16.25
C LYS A 678 0.27 20.24 -16.16
N LEU A 679 0.23 20.92 -15.02
CA LEU A 679 -0.60 22.08 -14.75
C LEU A 679 0.33 23.30 -14.64
N GLY A 680 0.29 24.22 -15.60
CA GLY A 680 1.17 25.39 -15.57
C GLY A 680 0.83 26.34 -14.43
N ARG A 681 -0.17 27.21 -14.61
CA ARG A 681 -0.58 28.19 -13.58
C ARG A 681 -2.05 28.02 -13.19
N LEU A 682 -2.32 27.79 -11.90
CA LEU A 682 -3.67 27.78 -11.31
C LEU A 682 -3.94 29.14 -10.68
N GLU A 683 -4.79 29.96 -11.30
CA GLU A 683 -5.09 31.29 -10.77
C GLU A 683 -5.99 31.25 -9.53
N PRO A 684 -5.88 32.24 -8.62
CA PRO A 684 -6.88 32.52 -7.61
C PRO A 684 -8.30 32.60 -8.21
N SER A 685 -9.31 32.13 -7.48
CA SER A 685 -10.72 32.14 -7.93
C SER A 685 -10.99 31.43 -9.27
N MET A 686 -10.10 30.56 -9.75
CA MET A 686 -10.29 29.83 -11.00
C MET A 686 -11.57 28.97 -11.01
N ALA A 687 -11.93 28.39 -9.86
CA ALA A 687 -13.13 27.58 -9.65
C ALA A 687 -14.07 28.18 -8.60
N GLU A 688 -14.21 29.51 -8.58
CA GLU A 688 -15.09 30.19 -7.61
C GLU A 688 -16.56 29.80 -7.76
N GLY A 689 -17.19 29.47 -6.64
CA GLY A 689 -18.59 29.06 -6.57
C GLY A 689 -18.84 27.64 -7.11
N SER A 690 -17.80 26.91 -7.48
CA SER A 690 -17.92 25.51 -7.93
C SER A 690 -18.29 24.59 -6.77
N THR A 691 -19.00 23.52 -7.07
CA THR A 691 -19.35 22.44 -6.12
C THR A 691 -18.62 21.18 -6.55
N ILE A 692 -17.52 20.85 -5.86
CA ILE A 692 -16.70 19.68 -6.14
C ILE A 692 -16.53 18.87 -4.86
N GLU A 693 -17.16 17.71 -4.74
CA GLU A 693 -17.12 16.94 -3.48
C GLU A 693 -15.72 16.39 -3.19
N ASN A 694 -15.06 15.84 -4.22
CA ASN A 694 -13.69 15.32 -4.18
C ASN A 694 -12.85 15.94 -5.29
N LEU A 695 -11.83 16.73 -4.93
CA LEU A 695 -10.81 17.20 -5.86
C LEU A 695 -9.51 16.42 -5.59
N ILE A 696 -9.08 15.62 -6.56
CA ILE A 696 -7.90 14.77 -6.48
C ILE A 696 -6.90 15.23 -7.54
N ILE A 697 -5.69 15.59 -7.10
CA ILE A 697 -4.56 15.84 -7.99
C ILE A 697 -3.41 14.95 -7.52
N ALA A 698 -3.06 13.98 -8.36
CA ALA A 698 -2.05 12.98 -8.08
C ALA A 698 -0.97 12.91 -9.16
N ASP A 699 0.27 12.63 -8.75
CA ASP A 699 1.40 12.34 -9.63
C ASP A 699 1.63 13.39 -10.74
N SER A 700 1.30 14.65 -10.44
CA SER A 700 1.25 15.74 -11.41
C SER A 700 2.30 16.82 -11.11
N ARG A 701 2.62 17.64 -12.12
CA ARG A 701 3.51 18.81 -12.00
C ARG A 701 2.69 20.09 -12.03
N ILE A 702 2.67 20.86 -10.95
CA ILE A 702 2.01 22.16 -10.84
C ILE A 702 3.09 23.24 -10.90
N GLY A 703 3.08 24.13 -11.89
CA GLY A 703 4.08 25.19 -12.03
C GLY A 703 3.89 26.32 -10.99
N PHE A 704 2.69 26.86 -10.88
CA PHE A 704 2.33 27.91 -9.92
C PHE A 704 0.90 27.68 -9.42
N THR A 705 0.68 27.82 -8.13
CA THR A 705 -0.65 27.83 -7.53
C THR A 705 -0.70 28.69 -6.26
N SER A 706 -1.90 28.93 -5.75
CA SER A 706 -2.16 29.62 -4.49
C SER A 706 -3.24 28.87 -3.73
N TRP A 707 -3.22 28.87 -2.40
CA TRP A 707 -4.30 28.29 -1.60
C TRP A 707 -5.66 28.93 -1.90
N SER A 708 -5.68 30.20 -2.33
CA SER A 708 -6.90 30.89 -2.77
C SER A 708 -7.53 30.28 -4.04
N ALA A 709 -6.78 29.53 -4.85
CA ALA A 709 -7.31 28.81 -6.01
C ALA A 709 -8.32 27.71 -5.61
N PHE A 710 -8.15 27.14 -4.41
CA PHE A 710 -9.01 26.08 -3.86
C PHE A 710 -10.07 26.59 -2.88
N GLN A 711 -9.97 27.84 -2.43
CA GLN A 711 -10.91 28.42 -1.47
C GLN A 711 -12.34 28.47 -2.01
N GLY A 712 -12.52 28.99 -3.23
CA GLY A 712 -13.84 29.17 -3.84
C GLY A 712 -14.58 27.89 -4.24
N ILE A 713 -13.93 26.73 -4.13
CA ILE A 713 -14.54 25.42 -4.40
C ILE A 713 -15.29 24.98 -3.13
N ARG A 714 -16.59 24.73 -3.23
CA ARG A 714 -17.39 24.16 -2.14
C ARG A 714 -17.31 22.63 -2.24
N GLY A 715 -16.81 21.94 -1.22
CA GLY A 715 -16.46 20.53 -1.33
C GLY A 715 -16.03 19.90 -0.01
N ALA A 716 -16.12 18.57 0.10
CA ALA A 716 -15.79 17.85 1.32
C ALA A 716 -14.31 17.43 1.40
N LYS A 717 -13.64 17.14 0.28
CA LYS A 717 -12.27 16.58 0.28
C LYS A 717 -11.37 17.17 -0.81
N LEU A 718 -10.17 17.61 -0.40
CA LEU A 718 -9.08 18.04 -1.29
C LEU A 718 -7.88 17.12 -1.08
N ARG A 719 -7.48 16.37 -2.11
CA ARG A 719 -6.31 15.48 -2.08
C ARG A 719 -5.26 15.95 -3.07
N LEU A 720 -4.11 16.34 -2.56
CA LEU A 720 -2.91 16.66 -3.33
C LEU A 720 -1.85 15.65 -2.94
N THR A 721 -1.58 14.67 -3.81
CA THR A 721 -0.66 13.57 -3.50
C THR A 721 0.44 13.39 -4.54
N ASN A 722 1.68 13.16 -4.12
CA ASN A 722 2.81 12.85 -5.01
C ASN A 722 3.07 13.88 -6.12
N ASN A 723 2.70 15.15 -5.92
CA ASN A 723 2.89 16.18 -6.93
C ASN A 723 4.25 16.88 -6.81
N ILE A 724 4.68 17.51 -7.91
CA ILE A 724 5.79 18.49 -7.89
C ILE A 724 5.17 19.88 -8.03
N ILE A 725 5.32 20.74 -7.03
CA ILE A 725 4.73 22.07 -6.97
C ILE A 725 5.85 23.13 -7.04
N GLY A 726 5.90 23.79 -8.21
CA GLY A 726 6.82 24.85 -8.60
C GLY A 726 6.85 26.03 -7.65
N HIS A 727 5.68 26.60 -7.36
CA HIS A 727 5.51 27.71 -6.44
C HIS A 727 4.11 27.66 -5.81
N MET A 728 4.01 27.90 -4.51
CA MET A 728 2.74 27.92 -3.77
C MET A 728 2.69 29.10 -2.81
N GLU A 729 1.67 29.95 -2.94
CA GLU A 729 1.47 31.13 -2.09
C GLU A 729 0.11 31.13 -1.37
N GLY A 730 -0.15 32.18 -0.58
CA GLY A 730 -1.45 32.39 0.05
C GLY A 730 -1.69 31.53 1.30
N PHE A 731 -0.67 31.21 2.08
CA PHE A 731 -0.80 30.40 3.30
C PHE A 731 -1.78 30.96 4.33
N SER A 732 -2.09 32.27 4.29
CA SER A 732 -3.16 32.89 5.07
C SER A 732 -4.56 32.32 4.77
N PHE A 733 -4.78 31.76 3.57
CA PHE A 733 -6.04 31.14 3.16
C PHE A 733 -6.12 29.65 3.52
N LEU A 734 -4.99 28.99 3.79
CA LEU A 734 -4.92 27.56 4.09
C LEU A 734 -5.82 27.15 5.28
N PRO A 735 -5.88 27.89 6.40
CA PRO A 735 -6.84 27.59 7.46
C PRO A 735 -8.29 27.56 6.97
N ALA A 736 -8.71 28.51 6.13
CA ALA A 736 -10.06 28.54 5.58
C ALA A 736 -10.31 27.33 4.65
N VAL A 737 -9.36 27.04 3.74
CA VAL A 737 -9.45 25.88 2.83
C VAL A 737 -9.55 24.57 3.61
N ALA A 738 -8.75 24.41 4.66
CA ALA A 738 -8.60 23.15 5.37
C ALA A 738 -9.56 22.96 6.56
N THR A 739 -10.22 24.02 7.02
CA THR A 739 -11.36 23.90 7.95
C THR A 739 -12.66 23.61 7.21
N GLU A 740 -12.84 24.16 6.01
CA GLU A 740 -14.01 23.87 5.17
C GLU A 740 -13.92 22.51 4.48
N LYS A 741 -12.71 21.95 4.30
CA LYS A 741 -12.45 20.74 3.48
C LYS A 741 -11.52 19.78 4.20
N ILE A 742 -11.75 18.47 4.09
CA ILE A 742 -10.78 17.45 4.49
C ILE A 742 -9.58 17.53 3.54
N LEU A 743 -8.47 18.10 4.01
CA LEU A 743 -7.23 18.23 3.25
C LEU A 743 -6.36 16.99 3.45
N CYS A 744 -6.02 16.28 2.37
CA CYS A 744 -4.96 15.29 2.35
C CYS A 744 -3.83 15.79 1.47
N PHE A 745 -2.71 16.15 2.07
CA PHE A 745 -1.54 16.70 1.40
C PHE A 745 -0.32 15.83 1.73
N ASN A 746 0.08 14.92 0.83
CA ASN A 746 1.13 13.94 1.12
C ASN A 746 2.03 13.63 -0.08
N GLY A 747 3.30 13.32 0.15
CA GLY A 747 4.26 12.95 -0.91
C GLY A 747 4.59 14.06 -1.90
N ASN A 748 4.15 15.30 -1.68
CA ASN A 748 4.41 16.42 -2.60
C ASN A 748 5.82 16.98 -2.42
N ARG A 749 6.43 17.42 -3.51
CA ARG A 749 7.72 18.14 -3.56
C ARG A 749 7.47 19.62 -3.87
N ILE A 750 7.93 20.54 -3.03
CA ILE A 750 7.57 21.98 -3.13
C ILE A 750 8.82 22.87 -3.09
N GLU A 751 8.81 24.02 -3.76
CA GLU A 751 9.86 25.04 -3.60
C GLU A 751 9.98 25.54 -2.14
N CYS A 752 11.20 25.62 -1.59
CA CYS A 752 11.44 25.88 -0.15
C CYS A 752 11.11 27.32 0.35
N ASN A 753 10.47 28.20 -0.44
CA ASN A 753 10.43 29.65 -0.16
C ASN A 753 9.50 30.05 1.01
N SER A 754 8.64 29.16 1.52
CA SER A 754 7.70 29.44 2.63
C SER A 754 7.26 28.17 3.40
N THR A 755 8.18 27.21 3.58
CA THR A 755 7.87 25.88 4.13
C THR A 755 7.49 25.88 5.61
N ARG A 756 7.90 26.90 6.39
CA ARG A 756 7.56 27.01 7.82
C ARG A 756 6.05 27.18 8.04
N ASP A 757 5.41 28.10 7.33
CA ASP A 757 3.97 28.35 7.46
C ASP A 757 3.16 27.15 6.98
N LEU A 758 3.62 26.50 5.89
CA LEU A 758 3.01 25.27 5.41
C LEU A 758 3.08 24.15 6.43
N ARG A 759 4.24 23.93 7.06
CA ARG A 759 4.42 22.88 8.08
C ARG A 759 3.51 23.10 9.28
N ALA A 760 3.47 24.32 9.82
CA ALA A 760 2.63 24.65 10.95
C ALA A 760 1.14 24.37 10.63
N ALA A 761 0.71 24.68 9.42
CA ALA A 761 -0.65 24.43 8.99
C ALA A 761 -0.93 22.94 8.69
N LEU A 762 -0.05 22.21 7.99
CA LEU A 762 -0.24 20.79 7.70
C LEU A 762 -0.25 19.93 8.95
N HIS A 763 0.55 20.25 9.98
CA HIS A 763 0.48 19.55 11.26
C HIS A 763 -0.94 19.63 11.87
N VAL A 764 -1.66 20.74 11.66
CA VAL A 764 -2.99 20.94 12.22
C VAL A 764 -4.08 20.37 11.32
N TYR A 765 -3.94 20.52 10.00
CA TYR A 765 -5.04 20.28 9.07
C TYR A 765 -4.88 19.07 8.13
N ASN A 766 -3.70 18.43 8.07
CA ASN A 766 -3.49 17.29 7.18
C ASN A 766 -4.21 16.04 7.71
N SER A 767 -5.06 15.45 6.87
CA SER A 767 -5.86 14.27 7.17
C SER A 767 -5.27 12.97 6.61
N CYS A 768 -4.11 13.01 5.94
CA CYS A 768 -3.42 11.78 5.56
C CYS A 768 -2.68 11.19 6.78
N ASP A 769 -2.60 9.85 6.88
CA ASP A 769 -1.91 9.16 7.98
C ASP A 769 -0.39 9.40 8.02
N ASN A 770 0.19 10.02 6.99
CA ASN A 770 1.62 10.23 6.84
C ASN A 770 1.93 11.57 6.16
N ASP A 771 3.04 12.22 6.56
CA ASP A 771 3.57 13.44 5.93
C ASP A 771 4.97 13.12 5.36
N SER A 772 5.01 12.73 4.09
CA SER A 772 6.25 12.51 3.35
C SER A 772 6.56 13.65 2.37
N ASN A 773 6.01 14.85 2.60
CA ASN A 773 6.24 16.00 1.72
C ASN A 773 7.71 16.47 1.85
N LYS A 774 8.31 16.87 0.72
CA LYS A 774 9.71 17.33 0.63
C LYS A 774 9.78 18.73 0.04
N CYS A 775 10.89 19.44 0.25
CA CYS A 775 11.13 20.71 -0.45
C CYS A 775 12.42 20.70 -1.29
N TYR A 776 12.46 21.52 -2.33
CA TYR A 776 13.64 21.73 -3.17
C TYR A 776 13.94 23.23 -3.34
N ALA A 777 15.20 23.57 -3.57
CA ALA A 777 15.62 24.97 -3.68
C ALA A 777 15.25 25.58 -5.05
N LYS A 778 14.97 26.89 -5.08
CA LYS A 778 14.67 27.60 -6.32
C LYS A 778 15.85 27.50 -7.30
N GLY A 779 15.60 27.01 -8.52
CA GLY A 779 16.62 26.88 -9.56
C GLY A 779 17.53 25.66 -9.45
N THR A 780 17.34 24.76 -8.48
CA THR A 780 18.02 23.46 -8.51
C THR A 780 17.37 22.56 -9.57
N ILE A 781 18.20 22.04 -10.48
CA ILE A 781 17.87 20.87 -11.30
C ILE A 781 17.53 19.73 -10.33
N GLU A 782 16.49 18.94 -10.63
CA GLU A 782 15.76 17.87 -9.87
C GLU A 782 16.55 16.88 -8.95
N GLY A 783 17.75 17.18 -8.43
CA GLY A 783 18.65 16.25 -7.73
C GLY A 783 18.92 16.52 -6.25
N THR A 784 18.76 17.75 -5.74
CA THR A 784 18.93 18.05 -4.30
C THR A 784 17.56 18.29 -3.67
N MET A 785 17.04 17.27 -2.96
CA MET A 785 15.79 17.37 -2.19
C MET A 785 16.13 17.43 -0.71
N ASN A 786 15.72 18.50 -0.05
CA ASN A 786 15.71 18.57 1.41
C ASN A 786 14.36 18.03 1.89
N ASP A 787 14.31 17.42 3.06
CA ASP A 787 13.00 17.22 3.68
C ASP A 787 12.37 18.61 3.91
N LEU A 788 11.05 18.70 4.14
CA LEU A 788 10.49 19.90 4.79
C LEU A 788 11.14 20.18 6.17
N MET A 789 12.02 19.28 6.61
CA MET A 789 12.94 19.37 7.73
C MET A 789 14.35 19.71 7.22
N ASP A 790 14.77 20.94 7.43
CA ASP A 790 16.14 21.27 7.83
C ASP A 790 16.05 22.62 8.53
N GLU A 791 15.79 22.57 9.85
CA GLU A 791 16.10 23.72 10.68
C GLU A 791 17.62 23.82 10.73
N ASN A 792 18.11 24.83 10.01
CA ASN A 792 19.47 25.34 9.97
C ASN A 792 20.36 24.59 8.99
N GLY A 793 20.52 25.18 7.80
CA GLY A 793 21.60 24.87 6.86
C GLY A 793 23.01 25.12 7.39
N GLN A 794 23.28 24.88 8.68
CA GLN A 794 24.60 24.81 9.29
C GLN A 794 24.64 23.76 10.41
N LYS A 795 25.64 22.90 10.33
CA LYS A 795 26.05 21.95 11.38
C LYS A 795 26.41 22.74 12.65
N GLU A 796 25.60 22.66 13.70
CA GLU A 796 26.16 22.84 15.04
C GLU A 796 25.34 22.10 16.10
N ASN A 797 26.04 21.24 16.84
CA ASN A 797 25.62 20.65 18.09
C ASN A 797 25.36 21.77 19.10
N ILE A 798 24.21 21.77 19.79
CA ILE A 798 24.08 21.99 21.23
C ILE A 798 22.63 21.65 21.61
N GLY A 799 22.49 20.76 22.59
CA GLY A 799 21.21 20.41 23.18
C GLY A 799 20.66 21.51 24.10
N SER A 800 19.39 21.33 24.44
CA SER A 800 18.63 21.98 25.51
C SER A 800 18.02 23.36 25.25
N SER A 801 16.72 23.42 25.58
CA SER A 801 15.83 24.58 25.72
C SER A 801 15.16 25.12 24.43
N LEU A 802 13.94 24.64 24.19
CA LEU A 802 12.79 25.49 23.83
C LEU A 802 11.54 24.84 24.44
N ARG A 803 11.37 25.09 25.74
CA ARG A 803 10.11 24.88 26.46
C ARG A 803 9.05 25.83 25.88
N GLN A 804 7.83 25.31 25.74
CA GLN A 804 6.54 26.01 25.86
C GLN A 804 6.45 27.41 25.23
N ARG A 805 5.94 27.48 24.00
CA ARG A 805 5.05 28.57 23.61
C ARG A 805 3.73 27.98 23.13
N SER A 806 2.75 28.01 24.03
CA SER A 806 1.35 27.75 23.73
C SER A 806 0.86 28.80 22.73
N TYR A 807 0.56 28.39 21.50
CA TYR A 807 -0.23 29.22 20.59
C TYR A 807 -1.68 29.12 21.03
N TYR A 808 -2.19 30.19 21.65
CA TYR A 808 -3.62 30.35 21.88
C TYR A 808 -4.31 30.56 20.53
N VAL A 809 -5.04 29.56 20.08
CA VAL A 809 -5.93 29.65 18.92
C VAL A 809 -7.14 30.49 19.35
N ILE A 810 -7.14 31.76 18.96
CA ILE A 810 -8.32 32.62 19.08
C ILE A 810 -9.31 32.13 18.01
N SER A 811 -10.31 31.36 18.45
CA SER A 811 -11.44 30.92 17.63
C SER A 811 -12.06 32.10 16.87
N VAL A 812 -12.46 31.89 15.62
CA VAL A 812 -13.15 32.86 14.74
C VAL A 812 -14.36 33.51 15.42
N THR A 813 -14.99 32.83 16.38
CA THR A 813 -16.07 33.40 17.20
C THR A 813 -15.63 34.61 18.03
N ALA A 814 -14.40 34.64 18.55
CA ALA A 814 -13.88 35.81 19.28
C ALA A 814 -13.59 37.00 18.33
N PHE A 815 -13.23 36.72 17.07
CA PHE A 815 -12.99 37.76 16.06
C PHE A 815 -14.30 38.43 15.60
N ILE A 816 -15.40 37.66 15.53
CA ILE A 816 -16.74 38.19 15.20
C ILE A 816 -17.33 39.00 16.37
N VAL A 817 -17.08 38.59 17.62
CA VAL A 817 -17.54 39.32 18.82
C VAL A 817 -16.82 40.68 18.94
N LEU A 818 -15.53 40.76 18.58
CA LEU A 818 -14.77 42.03 18.60
C LEU A 818 -15.26 43.05 17.57
N ILE A 819 -15.89 42.61 16.47
CA ILE A 819 -16.42 43.51 15.43
C ILE A 819 -17.86 43.97 15.74
N SER A 820 -18.64 43.16 16.47
CA SER A 820 -20.04 43.45 16.77
C SER A 820 -20.28 44.20 18.09
N CYS A 821 -19.30 44.28 19.00
CA CYS A 821 -19.36 45.17 20.16
C CYS A 821 -18.77 46.56 19.86
N ARG A 822 -19.39 47.30 18.93
CA ARG A 822 -19.26 48.77 18.84
C ARG A 822 -20.58 49.40 19.28
N THR A 823 -20.88 49.35 20.58
CA THR A 823 -21.78 50.22 21.36
C THR A 823 -22.29 49.49 22.62
N PHE A 824 -21.51 49.52 23.69
CA PHE A 824 -21.95 49.87 25.05
C PHE A 824 -20.73 50.06 25.95
#